data_AF-I2GYW1-F1
#
_entry.id   AF-I2GYW1-F1
#
_cell.length_a   1.000
_cell.length_b   1.000
_cell.length_c   1.000
_cell.angle_alpha   90.00
_cell.angle_beta   90.00
_cell.angle_gamma   90.00
#
_symmetry.space_group_name_H-M   'P 1'
#
loop_
_entity.id
_entity.type
_entity.pdbx_description
1 polymer ?
#
loop_
_entity_poly.entity_id
_entity_poly.type
_entity_poly.pdbx_seq_one_letter_code
_entity_poly.pdbx_strand_id
1 'polypeptide(L)'
;MTTFRSKKVIGHPDQLARRNMSPNSHSKYKKKKIRYWSPPSSVIKLRILFLTVSLICGCLLLLFLNKSSEIVSYAPKAYLPSWLPGSRNSNIVYSKNELANVDINSRVRNTNTERSSISLPNLRQPYKSLTISGFASQLNLAKSSIFKKIGLKINDPSDPANLERIRFSSENLLTCDDLAYSNQILYSTERIIIKDNIKMIKDEILKPSDWLSDKFTSPEDSTLTEEDLLSQKWGRFGTSSVWVESLQYYITVSRITYSADGKKSEPDVSLVRGQLFDRNWNEVKGKYIPKLHTYSNDRERHNNPRHKACEEVINDPLSYYNCLNAKSSNSKPQDEKEWNKFLIKNYIVYPKTFHFEFNAVGKGKGMEDPRIILRKTAGFEEPMVVFNLDNGHGRKMFSLFPHRSERDLLQFNYHEDGNTVQKNWTPFFSKEDLTGLTDFYSGYVHFIKRMHPLEILRCSLVDGSCKMVYKSRISSEKNIDIIRGGTQYVPLPTILPEVYGKQIWIGFPKLHINKCGCGERFYRPMLSILVEENGVFNQEMLVPSLDFETDVLSWDEKNSACGGFNVMSPNSISAWEVLAQDPKTKRFDDYLTLTYGESDSRSSVITVRGILDYVLNIYKQKNLQDTYKDTLLDDFIIKTSFKCVADSAARTCKEYGLTHPEKTTDTDTTMNVAKQSNSL
;
A
#
# COMPACT_ATOMS: atom_id res chain seq x y z
N MET A 1 -16.89 -7.19 54.65
CA MET A 1 -16.90 -6.91 56.11
C MET A 1 -15.46 -6.81 56.61
N THR A 2 -15.24 -6.30 57.82
CA THR A 2 -13.94 -6.05 58.51
C THR A 2 -12.91 -5.23 57.71
N THR A 3 -12.87 -3.89 57.78
CA THR A 3 -12.29 -3.00 58.83
C THR A 3 -10.78 -3.13 59.06
N PHE A 4 -10.00 -2.06 58.82
CA PHE A 4 -9.38 -1.21 59.86
C PHE A 4 -8.78 0.10 59.27
N ARG A 5 -9.19 1.24 59.85
CA ARG A 5 -8.46 2.47 60.30
C ARG A 5 -7.06 2.83 59.72
N SER A 6 -6.64 4.10 59.64
CA SER A 6 -7.33 5.41 59.84
C SER A 6 -6.41 6.65 59.64
N LYS A 7 -6.99 7.79 59.18
CA LYS A 7 -6.71 9.22 59.54
C LYS A 7 -5.29 9.77 59.23
N LYS A 8 -5.05 11.08 58.99
CA LYS A 8 -5.77 12.38 59.17
C LYS A 8 -5.28 13.34 58.03
N VAL A 9 -6.06 14.16 57.28
CA VAL A 9 -6.77 15.45 57.61
C VAL A 9 -5.79 16.47 58.24
N ILE A 10 -5.57 17.75 57.86
CA ILE A 10 -6.32 18.91 57.25
C ILE A 10 -5.33 19.76 56.37
N GLY A 11 -5.64 20.66 55.41
CA GLY A 11 -6.86 20.99 54.65
C GLY A 11 -7.24 22.49 54.46
N HIS A 12 -7.11 23.07 53.24
CA HIS A 12 -7.80 24.30 52.71
C HIS A 12 -7.51 25.71 53.35
N PRO A 13 -7.92 26.87 52.76
CA PRO A 13 -8.41 27.16 51.38
C PRO A 13 -7.92 28.49 50.70
N ASP A 14 -8.35 28.68 49.44
CA ASP A 14 -8.92 29.92 48.82
C ASP A 14 -8.20 31.27 48.55
N GLN A 15 -8.36 31.67 47.28
CA GLN A 15 -8.90 32.94 46.75
C GLN A 15 -8.01 34.15 46.32
N LEU A 16 -8.14 34.41 45.00
CA LEU A 16 -8.47 35.69 44.33
C LEU A 16 -7.47 36.87 44.20
N ALA A 17 -7.50 37.39 42.96
CA ALA A 17 -7.54 38.80 42.56
C ALA A 17 -6.25 39.58 42.19
N ARG A 18 -6.14 39.81 40.88
CA ARG A 18 -6.10 41.13 40.19
C ARG A 18 -4.83 42.03 40.23
N ARG A 19 -4.51 42.49 39.01
CA ARG A 19 -4.18 43.88 38.54
C ARG A 19 -2.72 44.29 38.19
N ASN A 20 -2.63 44.78 36.95
CA ASN A 20 -1.99 46.02 36.47
C ASN A 20 -0.47 46.11 36.21
N MET A 21 -0.13 46.04 34.91
CA MET A 21 0.47 47.08 34.05
C MET A 21 1.29 48.27 34.63
N SER A 22 2.33 48.61 33.85
CA SER A 22 2.91 49.94 33.51
C SER A 22 4.33 50.28 33.99
N PRO A 23 5.09 51.12 33.23
CA PRO A 23 6.55 51.01 33.11
C PRO A 23 7.32 52.36 33.24
N ASN A 24 8.54 52.41 32.66
CA ASN A 24 9.40 53.56 32.32
C ASN A 24 10.50 54.01 33.30
N SER A 25 11.75 54.08 32.81
CA SER A 25 12.46 55.33 32.42
C SER A 25 14.01 55.15 32.40
N HIS A 26 14.66 55.42 31.25
CA HIS A 26 15.62 56.53 30.99
C HIS A 26 17.05 56.39 31.59
N SER A 27 18.12 56.28 30.78
CA SER A 27 18.98 57.37 30.22
C SER A 27 19.92 58.04 31.25
N LYS A 28 21.19 58.41 31.02
CA LYS A 28 21.98 58.72 29.80
C LYS A 28 23.50 58.74 30.08
N TYR A 29 24.30 58.42 29.05
CA TYR A 29 25.72 58.76 28.77
C TYR A 29 26.59 59.64 29.72
N LYS A 30 27.88 59.28 29.82
CA LYS A 30 29.02 60.24 29.83
C LYS A 30 30.29 59.64 29.18
N LYS A 31 30.94 60.39 28.28
CA LYS A 31 32.22 60.04 27.61
C LYS A 31 33.43 60.44 28.45
N LYS A 32 34.56 59.71 28.35
CA LYS A 32 35.91 60.28 28.58
C LYS A 32 36.97 59.62 27.67
N LYS A 33 38.07 60.36 27.42
CA LYS A 33 39.01 60.15 26.30
C LYS A 33 40.05 59.05 26.54
N ILE A 34 40.54 58.52 25.40
CA ILE A 34 41.63 57.56 25.23
C ILE A 34 43.01 58.19 25.57
N ARG A 35 43.92 57.38 26.11
CA ARG A 35 45.38 57.54 25.96
C ARG A 35 45.93 56.25 25.33
N TYR A 36 46.69 56.38 24.24
CA TYR A 36 47.35 55.23 23.60
C TYR A 36 48.65 54.87 24.34
N TRP A 37 48.93 53.57 24.44
CA TRP A 37 50.22 53.02 24.86
C TRP A 37 50.65 51.98 23.82
N SER A 38 51.86 52.11 23.31
CA SER A 38 52.40 51.25 22.24
C SER A 38 52.95 49.95 22.82
N PRO A 39 52.52 48.76 22.38
CA PRO A 39 53.05 47.50 22.90
C PRO A 39 54.42 47.14 22.26
N PRO A 40 55.25 46.30 22.91
CA PRO A 40 56.63 46.03 22.47
C PRO A 40 56.76 45.21 21.18
N SER A 41 57.95 45.26 20.59
CA SER A 41 58.32 44.63 19.29
C SER A 41 58.12 43.10 19.22
N SER A 42 58.01 42.41 20.35
CA SER A 42 57.66 40.98 20.42
C SER A 42 56.22 40.69 19.95
N VAL A 43 55.27 41.59 20.22
CA VAL A 43 53.86 41.45 19.79
C VAL A 43 53.73 41.62 18.27
N ILE A 44 54.60 42.43 17.66
CA ILE A 44 54.64 42.64 16.21
C ILE A 44 55.07 41.35 15.50
N LYS A 45 56.12 40.66 15.99
CA LYS A 45 56.55 39.38 15.41
C LYS A 45 55.46 38.30 15.48
N LEU A 46 54.73 38.22 16.60
CA LEU A 46 53.62 37.26 16.74
C LEU A 46 52.44 37.58 15.81
N ARG A 47 52.12 38.87 15.62
CA ARG A 47 51.10 39.31 14.66
C ARG A 47 51.50 39.07 13.21
N ILE A 48 52.77 39.27 12.85
CA ILE A 48 53.28 38.94 11.50
C ILE A 48 53.17 37.43 11.26
N LEU A 49 53.58 36.60 12.23
CA LEU A 49 53.45 35.14 12.11
C LEU A 49 51.98 34.72 11.91
N PHE A 50 51.07 35.25 12.72
CA PHE A 50 49.63 34.97 12.60
C PHE A 50 49.06 35.43 11.25
N LEU A 51 49.44 36.63 10.77
CA LEU A 51 49.06 37.12 9.45
C LEU A 51 49.62 36.25 8.32
N THR A 52 50.87 35.78 8.40
CA THR A 52 51.42 34.86 7.39
C THR A 52 50.72 33.50 7.39
N VAL A 53 50.38 32.93 8.55
CA VAL A 53 49.62 31.67 8.63
C VAL A 53 48.18 31.87 8.12
N SER A 54 47.52 32.99 8.44
CA SER A 54 46.21 33.31 7.87
C SER A 54 46.26 33.56 6.36
N LEU A 55 47.32 34.18 5.82
CA LEU A 55 47.51 34.33 4.37
C LEU A 55 47.72 32.97 3.70
N ILE A 56 48.55 32.10 4.26
CA ILE A 56 48.82 30.76 3.71
C ILE A 56 47.55 29.91 3.75
N CYS A 57 46.80 29.91 4.86
CA CYS A 57 45.49 29.26 4.91
C CYS A 57 44.48 29.88 3.93
N GLY A 58 44.47 31.20 3.75
CA GLY A 58 43.62 31.88 2.77
C GLY A 58 43.96 31.52 1.32
N CYS A 59 45.26 31.47 0.97
CA CYS A 59 45.74 31.03 -0.33
C CYS A 59 45.47 29.54 -0.57
N LEU A 60 45.60 28.68 0.45
CA LEU A 60 45.19 27.27 0.35
C LEU A 60 43.68 27.12 0.18
N LEU A 61 42.86 27.90 0.90
CA LEU A 61 41.40 27.92 0.69
C LEU A 61 41.05 28.37 -0.73
N LEU A 62 41.71 29.41 -1.25
CA LEU A 62 41.54 29.87 -2.62
C LEU A 62 42.01 28.83 -3.65
N LEU A 63 43.10 28.09 -3.40
CA LEU A 63 43.53 27.00 -4.29
C LEU A 63 42.59 25.80 -4.25
N PHE A 64 41.93 25.51 -3.12
CA PHE A 64 40.87 24.50 -3.03
C PHE A 64 39.58 24.96 -3.73
N LEU A 65 39.15 26.21 -3.54
CA LEU A 65 37.97 26.79 -4.19
C LEU A 65 38.14 26.98 -5.70
N ASN A 66 39.36 27.31 -6.16
CA ASN A 66 39.70 27.46 -7.58
C ASN A 66 39.99 26.10 -8.27
N LYS A 67 39.83 24.98 -7.57
CA LYS A 67 39.82 23.62 -8.14
C LYS A 67 38.42 22.98 -8.15
N SER A 68 37.40 23.74 -7.74
CA SER A 68 35.98 23.35 -7.78
C SER A 68 35.14 24.21 -8.74
N SER A 69 35.77 24.89 -9.70
CA SER A 69 35.11 25.74 -10.69
C SER A 69 34.89 25.07 -12.05
N GLU A 70 34.46 23.80 -12.07
CA GLU A 70 33.53 23.35 -13.11
C GLU A 70 32.12 23.78 -12.70
N ILE A 71 31.88 25.09 -12.81
CA ILE A 71 30.53 25.64 -12.75
C ILE A 71 29.85 25.21 -14.06
N VAL A 72 29.18 24.05 -14.02
CA VAL A 72 28.23 23.66 -15.06
C VAL A 72 27.13 24.71 -15.05
N SER A 73 27.22 25.66 -15.97
CA SER A 73 26.20 26.67 -16.19
C SER A 73 24.93 25.98 -16.69
N TYR A 74 24.02 25.64 -15.78
CA TYR A 74 22.63 25.29 -16.07
C TYR A 74 21.86 26.54 -16.53
N ALA A 75 22.34 27.17 -17.61
CA ALA A 75 21.43 27.84 -18.52
C ALA A 75 20.58 26.73 -19.15
N PRO A 76 19.23 26.78 -19.06
CA PRO A 76 18.40 25.87 -19.82
C PRO A 76 18.60 26.21 -21.30
N LYS A 77 19.51 25.49 -21.96
CA LYS A 77 19.50 25.40 -23.42
C LYS A 77 18.14 24.81 -23.77
N ALA A 78 17.23 25.68 -24.19
CA ALA A 78 15.98 25.30 -24.80
C ALA A 78 16.32 24.49 -26.05
N TYR A 79 16.41 23.18 -25.89
CA TYR A 79 16.33 22.22 -26.97
C TYR A 79 14.91 22.32 -27.53
N LEU A 80 14.71 23.32 -28.39
CA LEU A 80 13.64 23.35 -29.37
C LEU A 80 13.69 21.99 -30.07
N PRO A 81 12.69 21.10 -29.86
CA PRO A 81 12.70 19.82 -30.53
C PRO A 81 12.47 20.12 -32.00
N SER A 82 13.46 19.81 -32.85
CA SER A 82 13.33 19.97 -34.30
C SER A 82 12.03 19.32 -34.76
N TRP A 83 11.15 20.12 -35.35
CA TRP A 83 9.88 19.68 -35.93
C TRP A 83 10.16 18.85 -37.19
N LEU A 84 10.45 17.57 -36.99
CA LEU A 84 10.55 16.56 -38.03
C LEU A 84 9.64 15.38 -37.64
N PRO A 85 8.56 15.12 -38.39
CA PRO A 85 7.64 14.02 -38.11
C PRO A 85 8.23 12.70 -38.65
N GLY A 86 8.99 12.00 -37.80
CA GLY A 86 9.53 10.68 -38.13
C GLY A 86 10.16 9.99 -36.93
N SER A 87 9.59 8.86 -36.52
CA SER A 87 10.14 7.92 -35.52
C SER A 87 10.59 8.51 -34.17
N ARG A 88 9.63 8.77 -33.26
CA ARG A 88 9.94 8.93 -31.83
C ARG A 88 9.51 7.70 -31.04
N ASN A 89 10.43 6.75 -30.90
CA ASN A 89 10.40 5.76 -29.81
C ASN A 89 10.84 6.46 -28.49
N SER A 90 10.13 7.50 -28.05
CA SER A 90 10.46 8.16 -26.77
C SER A 90 9.91 7.32 -25.60
N ASN A 91 10.79 7.00 -24.64
CA ASN A 91 10.39 6.33 -23.39
C ASN A 91 9.68 7.27 -22.41
N ILE A 92 9.49 8.54 -22.79
CA ILE A 92 8.89 9.61 -22.00
C ILE A 92 7.86 10.35 -22.86
N VAL A 93 6.74 10.72 -22.24
CA VAL A 93 5.74 11.71 -22.71
C VAL A 93 5.72 12.92 -21.77
N TYR A 94 5.28 14.09 -22.23
CA TYR A 94 5.39 15.33 -21.44
C TYR A 94 4.13 15.68 -20.63
N SER A 95 2.99 15.04 -20.91
CA SER A 95 1.72 15.24 -20.20
C SER A 95 0.96 13.93 -19.99
N LYS A 96 0.07 13.88 -18.99
CA LYS A 96 -0.77 12.70 -18.73
C LYS A 96 -1.69 12.38 -19.93
N ASN A 97 -2.12 13.42 -20.65
CA ASN A 97 -3.01 13.32 -21.81
C ASN A 97 -2.36 12.61 -23.02
N GLU A 98 -1.03 12.65 -23.15
CA GLU A 98 -0.31 11.94 -24.21
C GLU A 98 -0.36 10.42 -24.04
N LEU A 99 -0.37 9.90 -22.80
CA LEU A 99 -0.43 8.46 -22.51
C LEU A 99 -1.60 7.77 -23.22
N ALA A 100 -2.76 8.43 -23.29
CA ALA A 100 -3.96 7.85 -23.88
C ALA A 100 -3.89 7.67 -25.41
N ASN A 101 -2.84 8.18 -26.07
CA ASN A 101 -2.66 8.12 -27.54
C ASN A 101 -1.37 7.41 -27.97
N VAL A 102 -0.64 6.77 -27.05
CA VAL A 102 0.63 6.09 -27.36
C VAL A 102 0.40 4.85 -28.22
N ASP A 103 1.38 4.52 -29.06
CA ASP A 103 1.43 3.24 -29.78
C ASP A 103 2.52 2.35 -29.16
N ILE A 104 2.12 1.21 -28.61
CA ILE A 104 3.03 0.24 -27.98
C ILE A 104 3.30 -1.00 -28.84
N ASN A 105 2.78 -1.07 -30.07
CA ASN A 105 2.87 -2.28 -30.91
C ASN A 105 4.33 -2.68 -31.23
N SER A 106 5.27 -1.73 -31.25
CA SER A 106 6.71 -2.02 -31.37
C SER A 106 7.28 -2.69 -30.12
N ARG A 107 6.85 -2.27 -28.94
CA ARG A 107 7.34 -2.77 -27.65
C ARG A 107 6.73 -4.14 -27.32
N VAL A 108 5.42 -4.28 -27.50
CA VAL A 108 4.70 -5.54 -27.21
C VAL A 108 5.24 -6.70 -28.04
N ARG A 109 5.53 -6.50 -29.34
CA ARG A 109 6.14 -7.53 -30.20
C ARG A 109 7.50 -8.04 -29.73
N ASN A 110 8.19 -7.31 -28.85
CA ASN A 110 9.48 -7.69 -28.28
C ASN A 110 9.36 -8.25 -26.86
N THR A 111 8.15 -8.39 -26.30
CA THR A 111 7.93 -8.99 -24.98
C THR A 111 7.95 -10.52 -25.05
N ASN A 112 8.56 -11.17 -24.05
CA ASN A 112 8.56 -12.62 -23.97
C ASN A 112 7.25 -13.12 -23.34
N THR A 113 6.33 -13.58 -24.17
CA THR A 113 5.02 -14.10 -23.75
C THR A 113 5.09 -15.44 -23.02
N GLU A 114 6.19 -16.20 -23.12
CA GLU A 114 6.33 -17.47 -22.39
C GLU A 114 6.32 -17.26 -20.88
N ARG A 115 6.80 -16.09 -20.42
CA ARG A 115 6.93 -15.70 -19.02
C ARG A 115 5.69 -15.01 -18.42
N SER A 116 4.66 -14.80 -19.24
CA SER A 116 3.42 -14.13 -18.86
C SER A 116 2.70 -14.85 -17.72
N SER A 117 2.14 -14.07 -16.81
CA SER A 117 1.24 -14.55 -15.74
C SER A 117 -0.14 -14.99 -16.27
N ILE A 118 -0.45 -14.67 -17.54
CA ILE A 118 -1.75 -14.88 -18.19
C ILE A 118 -1.70 -16.17 -19.02
N SER A 119 -2.47 -17.17 -18.59
CA SER A 119 -2.52 -18.46 -19.29
C SER A 119 -3.49 -18.46 -20.48
N LEU A 120 -3.37 -19.44 -21.38
CA LEU A 120 -4.33 -19.64 -22.48
C LEU A 120 -5.79 -19.83 -22.00
N PRO A 121 -6.08 -20.54 -20.90
CA PRO A 121 -7.37 -20.47 -20.21
C PRO A 121 -7.83 -19.03 -19.87
N ASN A 122 -6.97 -18.19 -19.28
CA ASN A 122 -7.33 -16.79 -18.97
C ASN A 122 -7.65 -15.95 -20.22
N LEU A 123 -7.06 -16.27 -21.37
CA LEU A 123 -7.37 -15.62 -22.65
C LEU A 123 -8.72 -16.08 -23.23
N ARG A 124 -9.10 -17.34 -23.02
CA ARG A 124 -10.27 -17.98 -23.62
C ARG A 124 -11.53 -17.98 -22.74
N GLN A 125 -11.40 -17.78 -21.43
CA GLN A 125 -12.53 -17.73 -20.51
C GLN A 125 -13.54 -16.62 -20.90
N PRO A 126 -14.84 -16.80 -20.62
CA PRO A 126 -15.85 -15.78 -20.86
C PRO A 126 -15.65 -14.53 -19.99
N TYR A 127 -15.89 -13.37 -20.62
CA TYR A 127 -15.86 -12.05 -19.97
C TYR A 127 -17.21 -11.34 -20.15
N LYS A 128 -17.66 -10.65 -19.11
CA LYS A 128 -18.82 -9.73 -19.16
C LYS A 128 -18.34 -8.28 -19.09
N SER A 129 -19.11 -7.37 -19.69
CA SER A 129 -18.86 -5.92 -19.65
C SER A 129 -19.57 -5.29 -18.45
N LEU A 130 -18.87 -4.41 -17.74
CA LEU A 130 -19.38 -3.62 -16.63
C LEU A 130 -19.05 -2.14 -16.86
N THR A 131 -20.06 -1.27 -16.85
CA THR A 131 -19.86 0.18 -16.85
C THR A 131 -19.55 0.61 -15.41
N ILE A 132 -18.37 1.20 -15.19
CA ILE A 132 -17.96 1.70 -13.87
C ILE A 132 -17.85 3.23 -13.89
N SER A 133 -18.26 3.87 -12.81
CA SER A 133 -18.29 5.34 -12.69
C SER A 133 -17.40 5.80 -11.54
N GLY A 134 -16.43 6.66 -11.82
CA GLY A 134 -15.53 7.25 -10.85
C GLY A 134 -15.66 8.77 -10.80
N PHE A 135 -15.26 9.37 -9.68
CA PHE A 135 -15.29 10.82 -9.49
C PHE A 135 -13.86 11.37 -9.54
N ALA A 136 -13.61 12.29 -10.48
CA ALA A 136 -12.35 13.02 -10.55
C ALA A 136 -12.20 13.98 -9.35
N SER A 137 -10.97 14.25 -8.91
CA SER A 137 -10.69 15.20 -7.81
C SER A 137 -9.92 16.45 -8.23
N GLN A 138 -9.45 16.52 -9.47
CA GLN A 138 -8.58 17.60 -9.98
C GLN A 138 -9.08 18.18 -11.31
N LEU A 139 -10.29 18.73 -11.33
CA LEU A 139 -10.77 19.47 -12.51
C LEU A 139 -10.02 20.79 -12.70
N ASN A 140 -9.62 21.07 -13.93
CA ASN A 140 -9.27 22.40 -14.40
C ASN A 140 -10.55 23.18 -14.65
N LEU A 141 -11.05 23.88 -13.62
CA LEU A 141 -12.32 24.59 -13.70
C LEU A 141 -12.35 25.65 -14.81
N ALA A 142 -11.24 26.35 -15.08
CA ALA A 142 -11.15 27.34 -16.16
C ALA A 142 -11.36 26.75 -17.58
N LYS A 143 -11.10 25.44 -17.76
CA LYS A 143 -11.40 24.71 -19.00
C LYS A 143 -12.72 23.92 -18.95
N SER A 144 -13.43 23.91 -17.82
CA SER A 144 -14.67 23.15 -17.66
C SER A 144 -15.89 23.91 -18.20
N SER A 145 -16.97 23.19 -18.50
CA SER A 145 -18.29 23.78 -18.78
C SER A 145 -18.82 24.64 -17.62
N ILE A 146 -18.37 24.38 -16.39
CA ILE A 146 -18.77 25.10 -15.17
C ILE A 146 -18.31 26.56 -15.22
N PHE A 147 -17.16 26.87 -15.83
CA PHE A 147 -16.72 28.26 -15.99
C PHE A 147 -17.73 29.10 -16.79
N LYS A 148 -18.35 28.48 -17.80
CA LYS A 148 -19.44 29.11 -18.56
C LYS A 148 -20.72 29.26 -17.73
N LYS A 149 -21.05 28.28 -16.87
CA LYS A 149 -22.17 28.39 -15.89
C LYS A 149 -21.94 29.54 -14.88
N ILE A 150 -20.70 29.72 -14.44
CA ILE A 150 -20.28 30.73 -13.45
C ILE A 150 -20.35 32.17 -13.99
N GLY A 151 -20.26 32.36 -15.31
CA GLY A 151 -20.52 33.65 -15.98
C GLY A 151 -19.50 34.78 -15.70
N LEU A 152 -18.44 34.51 -14.93
CA LEU A 152 -17.44 35.52 -14.56
C LEU A 152 -16.53 35.84 -15.77
N LYS A 153 -16.54 37.11 -16.20
CA LYS A 153 -15.50 37.68 -17.08
C LYS A 153 -14.22 37.88 -16.28
N ILE A 154 -13.41 36.83 -16.18
CA ILE A 154 -12.14 36.85 -15.46
C ILE A 154 -11.00 37.12 -16.44
N ASN A 155 -10.30 38.23 -16.25
CA ASN A 155 -9.16 38.60 -17.09
C ASN A 155 -7.88 37.82 -16.74
N ASP A 156 -7.77 37.33 -15.49
CA ASP A 156 -6.71 36.42 -15.05
C ASP A 156 -7.24 35.43 -13.97
N PRO A 157 -7.35 34.12 -14.27
CA PRO A 157 -7.78 33.10 -13.31
C PRO A 157 -6.70 32.70 -12.28
N SER A 158 -5.51 33.30 -12.33
CA SER A 158 -4.45 33.13 -11.32
C SER A 158 -4.43 34.21 -10.24
N ASP A 159 -5.20 35.29 -10.39
CA ASP A 159 -5.41 36.33 -9.38
C ASP A 159 -6.16 35.75 -8.14
N PRO A 160 -5.60 35.85 -6.92
CA PRO A 160 -6.25 35.40 -5.69
C PRO A 160 -7.68 35.91 -5.48
N ALA A 161 -7.99 37.15 -5.87
CA ALA A 161 -9.34 37.71 -5.73
C ALA A 161 -10.35 37.08 -6.72
N ASN A 162 -9.88 36.67 -7.90
CA ASN A 162 -10.68 35.91 -8.85
C ASN A 162 -10.83 34.46 -8.41
N LEU A 163 -9.81 33.86 -7.79
CA LEU A 163 -9.88 32.51 -7.22
C LEU A 163 -10.92 32.40 -6.09
N GLU A 164 -11.02 33.38 -5.18
CA GLU A 164 -12.09 33.39 -4.18
C GLU A 164 -13.48 33.54 -4.79
N ARG A 165 -13.64 34.39 -5.82
CA ARG A 165 -14.92 34.52 -6.54
C ARG A 165 -15.30 33.24 -7.27
N ILE A 166 -14.36 32.60 -7.98
CA ILE A 166 -14.55 31.30 -8.61
C ILE A 166 -14.98 30.29 -7.54
N ARG A 167 -14.29 30.24 -6.39
CA ARG A 167 -14.63 29.32 -5.30
C ARG A 167 -16.04 29.52 -4.79
N PHE A 168 -16.44 30.74 -4.40
CA PHE A 168 -17.78 31.02 -3.87
C PHE A 168 -18.90 30.71 -4.89
N SER A 169 -18.67 30.97 -6.18
CA SER A 169 -19.61 30.55 -7.24
C SER A 169 -19.59 29.04 -7.49
N SER A 170 -18.43 28.39 -7.40
CA SER A 170 -18.27 26.93 -7.61
C SER A 170 -18.87 26.10 -6.47
N GLU A 171 -18.80 26.59 -5.23
CA GLU A 171 -19.42 26.00 -4.04
C GLU A 171 -20.95 25.80 -4.22
N ASN A 172 -21.57 26.58 -5.11
CA ASN A 172 -23.00 26.49 -5.44
C ASN A 172 -23.30 25.81 -6.80
N LEU A 173 -22.28 25.40 -7.57
CA LEU A 173 -22.44 24.97 -8.98
C LEU A 173 -21.72 23.68 -9.38
N LEU A 174 -20.72 23.21 -8.63
CA LEU A 174 -20.02 21.95 -8.92
C LEU A 174 -20.87 20.76 -8.45
N THR A 175 -21.36 19.94 -9.39
CA THR A 175 -22.15 18.73 -9.06
C THR A 175 -21.34 17.44 -9.18
N CYS A 176 -21.88 16.35 -8.65
CA CYS A 176 -21.30 15.03 -8.84
C CYS A 176 -21.24 14.61 -10.32
N ASP A 177 -22.18 15.06 -11.16
CA ASP A 177 -22.19 14.75 -12.60
C ASP A 177 -21.03 15.44 -13.33
N ASP A 178 -20.71 16.69 -12.94
CA ASP A 178 -19.55 17.40 -13.47
C ASP A 178 -18.24 16.64 -13.15
N LEU A 179 -18.16 15.96 -11.98
CA LEU A 179 -17.02 15.14 -11.53
C LEU A 179 -17.03 13.71 -12.08
N ALA A 180 -18.20 13.14 -12.38
CA ALA A 180 -18.38 11.73 -12.75
C ALA A 180 -17.82 11.39 -14.14
N TYR A 181 -17.01 10.34 -14.22
CA TYR A 181 -16.48 9.74 -15.44
C TYR A 181 -16.85 8.25 -15.48
N SER A 182 -17.53 7.85 -16.54
CA SER A 182 -18.04 6.49 -16.73
C SER A 182 -17.47 5.88 -17.99
N ASN A 183 -16.96 4.65 -17.89
CA ASN A 183 -16.44 3.89 -19.02
C ASN A 183 -16.50 2.39 -18.70
N GLN A 184 -16.32 1.52 -19.70
CA GLN A 184 -16.48 0.07 -19.56
C GLN A 184 -15.18 -0.64 -19.24
N ILE A 185 -15.26 -1.60 -18.33
CA ILE A 185 -14.25 -2.65 -18.12
C ILE A 185 -14.88 -4.01 -18.44
N LEU A 186 -14.04 -5.03 -18.65
CA LEU A 186 -14.49 -6.42 -18.74
C LEU A 186 -14.03 -7.20 -17.52
N TYR A 187 -14.82 -8.15 -17.03
CA TYR A 187 -14.43 -9.03 -15.93
C TYR A 187 -14.71 -10.50 -16.28
N SER A 188 -13.83 -11.42 -15.88
CA SER A 188 -14.00 -12.86 -16.11
C SER A 188 -15.21 -13.37 -15.35
N THR A 189 -16.09 -14.18 -15.95
CA THR A 189 -17.27 -14.68 -15.20
C THR A 189 -16.92 -15.80 -14.23
N GLU A 190 -15.86 -16.56 -14.53
CA GLU A 190 -15.33 -17.58 -13.61
C GLU A 190 -14.60 -16.93 -12.42
N ARG A 191 -14.63 -17.62 -11.27
CA ARG A 191 -13.98 -17.22 -10.02
C ARG A 191 -13.15 -18.40 -9.51
N ILE A 192 -11.82 -18.30 -9.57
CA ILE A 192 -10.93 -19.38 -9.11
C ILE A 192 -10.86 -19.30 -7.59
N ILE A 193 -11.40 -20.31 -6.90
CA ILE A 193 -11.40 -20.37 -5.43
C ILE A 193 -10.05 -20.89 -4.94
N ILE A 194 -9.30 -20.06 -4.21
CA ILE A 194 -8.07 -20.50 -3.54
C ILE A 194 -8.44 -21.30 -2.30
N LYS A 195 -7.86 -22.50 -2.15
CA LYS A 195 -8.09 -23.43 -1.04
C LYS A 195 -6.76 -23.82 -0.37
N ASP A 196 -6.82 -24.27 0.88
CA ASP A 196 -5.74 -24.99 1.57
C ASP A 196 -6.38 -26.01 2.52
N ASN A 197 -5.64 -27.03 2.95
CA ASN A 197 -6.12 -28.07 3.85
C ASN A 197 -5.95 -27.64 5.31
N ILE A 198 -7.01 -27.11 5.91
CA ILE A 198 -7.02 -26.60 7.29
C ILE A 198 -6.64 -27.68 8.31
N LYS A 199 -7.00 -28.96 8.09
CA LYS A 199 -6.55 -30.06 8.93
C LYS A 199 -5.03 -30.21 8.89
N MET A 200 -4.42 -30.24 7.70
CA MET A 200 -2.96 -30.32 7.59
C MET A 200 -2.26 -29.12 8.23
N ILE A 201 -2.85 -27.92 8.17
CA ILE A 201 -2.30 -26.72 8.81
C ILE A 201 -2.39 -26.84 10.35
N LYS A 202 -3.52 -27.29 10.90
CA LYS A 202 -3.66 -27.61 12.33
C LYS A 202 -2.59 -28.62 12.75
N ASP A 203 -2.48 -29.74 12.03
CA ASP A 203 -1.54 -30.80 12.36
C ASP A 203 -0.07 -30.32 12.24
N GLU A 204 0.25 -29.44 11.28
CA GLU A 204 1.56 -28.77 11.14
C GLU A 204 1.88 -27.86 12.34
N ILE A 205 0.90 -27.09 12.84
CA ILE A 205 1.06 -26.14 13.96
C ILE A 205 1.13 -26.86 15.31
N LEU A 206 0.36 -27.93 15.52
CA LEU A 206 0.29 -28.62 16.81
C LEU A 206 1.43 -29.65 17.02
N LYS A 207 2.02 -30.17 15.94
CA LYS A 207 3.07 -31.21 16.00
C LYS A 207 4.32 -30.86 16.83
N PRO A 208 4.85 -29.62 16.84
CA PRO A 208 6.04 -29.29 17.62
C PRO A 208 5.86 -29.39 19.14
N SER A 209 4.62 -29.28 19.65
CA SER A 209 4.32 -29.21 21.10
C SER A 209 5.15 -28.14 21.81
N ASP A 210 5.08 -26.91 21.29
CA ASP A 210 5.83 -25.74 21.74
C ASP A 210 4.90 -24.59 22.21
N TRP A 211 5.47 -23.41 22.43
CA TRP A 211 4.72 -22.23 22.89
C TRP A 211 3.57 -21.82 21.95
N LEU A 212 3.65 -22.17 20.66
CA LEU A 212 2.69 -21.79 19.63
C LEU A 212 1.51 -22.77 19.60
N SER A 213 1.76 -24.08 19.73
CA SER A 213 0.69 -25.09 19.76
C SER A 213 -0.31 -24.82 20.90
N ASP A 214 0.18 -24.42 22.08
CA ASP A 214 -0.63 -24.07 23.25
C ASP A 214 -1.59 -22.87 23.03
N LYS A 215 -1.46 -22.15 21.91
CA LYS A 215 -2.31 -20.99 21.56
C LYS A 215 -3.35 -21.33 20.50
N PHE A 216 -3.22 -22.49 19.87
CA PHE A 216 -4.12 -23.00 18.83
C PHE A 216 -5.02 -24.13 19.35
N THR A 217 -5.23 -24.19 20.67
CA THR A 217 -6.05 -25.19 21.37
C THR A 217 -6.80 -24.57 22.54
N SER A 218 -7.99 -25.09 22.85
CA SER A 218 -8.74 -24.81 24.09
C SER A 218 -9.24 -26.12 24.73
N PRO A 219 -9.54 -26.14 26.05
CA PRO A 219 -10.05 -27.34 26.71
C PRO A 219 -11.33 -27.89 26.06
N GLU A 220 -12.21 -27.01 25.56
CA GLU A 220 -13.46 -27.39 24.90
C GLU A 220 -13.24 -28.09 23.54
N ASP A 221 -12.07 -27.96 22.91
CA ASP A 221 -11.78 -28.63 21.62
C ASP A 221 -11.92 -30.15 21.71
N SER A 222 -11.62 -30.71 22.88
CA SER A 222 -11.77 -32.14 23.18
C SER A 222 -13.23 -32.64 23.16
N THR A 223 -14.20 -31.74 23.17
CA THR A 223 -15.65 -32.06 23.15
C THR A 223 -16.25 -32.03 21.74
N LEU A 224 -15.51 -31.54 20.75
CA LEU A 224 -15.95 -31.40 19.36
C LEU A 224 -15.47 -32.56 18.49
N THR A 225 -16.21 -32.86 17.42
CA THR A 225 -15.67 -33.69 16.33
C THR A 225 -14.58 -32.91 15.58
N GLU A 226 -13.75 -33.60 14.80
CA GLU A 226 -12.73 -32.91 13.99
C GLU A 226 -13.37 -31.98 12.94
N GLU A 227 -14.52 -32.35 12.39
CA GLU A 227 -15.26 -31.54 11.42
C GLU A 227 -15.86 -30.28 12.07
N ASP A 228 -16.46 -30.42 13.25
CA ASP A 228 -16.95 -29.29 14.06
C ASP A 228 -15.80 -28.35 14.47
N LEU A 229 -14.68 -28.89 14.96
CA LEU A 229 -13.53 -28.10 15.37
C LEU A 229 -12.97 -27.27 14.19
N LEU A 230 -12.82 -27.90 13.02
CA LEU A 230 -12.26 -27.24 11.84
C LEU A 230 -13.22 -26.21 11.22
N SER A 231 -14.54 -26.45 11.28
CA SER A 231 -15.55 -25.54 10.71
C SER A 231 -15.94 -24.39 11.64
N GLN A 232 -15.91 -24.60 12.97
CA GLN A 232 -16.37 -23.62 13.95
C GLN A 232 -15.21 -22.76 14.50
N LYS A 233 -14.02 -23.33 14.71
CA LYS A 233 -12.91 -22.62 15.40
C LYS A 233 -11.74 -22.22 14.51
N TRP A 234 -11.56 -22.87 13.36
CA TRP A 234 -10.47 -22.57 12.44
C TRP A 234 -10.96 -21.76 11.24
N GLY A 235 -10.14 -20.83 10.75
CA GLY A 235 -10.46 -19.98 9.61
C GLY A 235 -9.26 -19.68 8.73
N ARG A 236 -9.53 -19.37 7.45
CA ARG A 236 -8.52 -18.88 6.49
C ARG A 236 -9.12 -17.84 5.56
N PHE A 237 -8.50 -16.66 5.47
CA PHE A 237 -8.96 -15.58 4.60
C PHE A 237 -7.85 -14.57 4.28
N GLY A 238 -8.20 -13.43 3.68
CA GLY A 238 -7.25 -12.35 3.36
C GLY A 238 -6.21 -12.74 2.33
N THR A 239 -6.54 -13.66 1.41
CA THR A 239 -5.59 -14.20 0.43
C THR A 239 -5.06 -13.10 -0.50
N SER A 240 -3.77 -12.80 -0.39
CA SER A 240 -3.02 -11.77 -1.13
C SER A 240 -1.92 -12.46 -1.95
N SER A 241 -1.68 -12.06 -3.20
CA SER A 241 -0.76 -12.74 -4.11
C SER A 241 0.02 -11.78 -5.02
N VAL A 242 1.19 -12.21 -5.51
CA VAL A 242 1.96 -11.55 -6.59
C VAL A 242 2.59 -12.59 -7.51
N TRP A 243 2.59 -12.32 -8.83
CA TRP A 243 3.37 -13.08 -9.82
C TRP A 243 4.85 -12.75 -9.70
N VAL A 244 5.71 -13.76 -9.61
CA VAL A 244 7.17 -13.61 -9.66
C VAL A 244 7.68 -14.22 -10.96
N GLU A 245 8.05 -13.36 -11.91
CA GLU A 245 8.38 -13.74 -13.29
C GLU A 245 9.61 -14.64 -13.36
N SER A 246 10.63 -14.35 -12.55
CA SER A 246 11.85 -15.16 -12.42
C SER A 246 11.62 -16.58 -11.91
N LEU A 247 10.53 -16.79 -11.15
CA LEU A 247 10.14 -18.10 -10.60
C LEU A 247 9.04 -18.80 -11.41
N GLN A 248 8.30 -18.06 -12.25
CA GLN A 248 7.11 -18.53 -12.97
C GLN A 248 5.99 -19.08 -12.05
N TYR A 249 5.86 -18.47 -10.87
CA TYR A 249 4.80 -18.79 -9.90
C TYR A 249 4.18 -17.53 -9.28
N TYR A 250 2.89 -17.63 -8.94
CA TYR A 250 2.27 -16.73 -7.99
C TYR A 250 2.69 -17.14 -6.57
N ILE A 251 3.21 -16.18 -5.81
CA ILE A 251 3.44 -16.33 -4.37
C ILE A 251 2.20 -15.78 -3.67
N THR A 252 1.49 -16.65 -2.97
CA THR A 252 0.21 -16.35 -2.35
C THR A 252 0.32 -16.51 -0.84
N VAL A 253 -0.21 -15.55 -0.08
CA VAL A 253 -0.28 -15.59 1.38
C VAL A 253 -1.73 -15.46 1.86
N SER A 254 -2.11 -16.26 2.84
CA SER A 254 -3.41 -16.18 3.53
C SER A 254 -3.19 -15.97 5.03
N ARG A 255 -4.15 -15.35 5.72
CA ARG A 255 -4.23 -15.38 7.19
C ARG A 255 -4.88 -16.69 7.61
N ILE A 256 -4.27 -17.42 8.53
CA ILE A 256 -4.88 -18.53 9.28
C ILE A 256 -5.28 -18.00 10.65
N THR A 257 -6.45 -18.37 11.13
CA THR A 257 -6.99 -17.93 12.42
C THR A 257 -7.52 -19.10 13.24
N TYR A 258 -7.35 -19.01 14.55
CA TYR A 258 -8.03 -19.87 15.53
C TYR A 258 -8.85 -19.00 16.49
N SER A 259 -10.05 -19.44 16.84
CA SER A 259 -10.96 -18.77 17.77
C SER A 259 -11.60 -19.77 18.73
N ALA A 260 -11.22 -19.71 20.00
CA ALA A 260 -11.65 -20.68 21.03
C ALA A 260 -13.16 -20.67 21.27
N ASP A 261 -13.82 -19.52 21.10
CA ASP A 261 -15.27 -19.32 21.20
C ASP A 261 -15.98 -19.32 19.84
N GLY A 262 -15.29 -19.75 18.77
CA GLY A 262 -15.83 -19.83 17.41
C GLY A 262 -16.13 -18.48 16.74
N LYS A 263 -15.81 -17.35 17.36
CA LYS A 263 -16.09 -16.02 16.79
C LYS A 263 -15.05 -15.66 15.73
N LYS A 264 -15.47 -15.74 14.47
CA LYS A 264 -14.71 -15.35 13.27
C LYS A 264 -14.23 -13.90 13.27
N SER A 265 -15.03 -12.98 13.82
CA SER A 265 -14.70 -11.54 13.86
C SER A 265 -13.62 -11.18 14.89
N GLU A 266 -13.36 -12.06 15.86
CA GLU A 266 -12.47 -11.85 17.00
C GLU A 266 -11.67 -13.15 17.26
N PRO A 267 -10.77 -13.55 16.35
CA PRO A 267 -9.91 -14.72 16.58
C PRO A 267 -8.96 -14.47 17.74
N ASP A 268 -8.58 -15.52 18.46
CA ASP A 268 -7.58 -15.45 19.53
C ASP A 268 -6.20 -15.18 18.92
N VAL A 269 -5.78 -16.05 18.00
CA VAL A 269 -4.44 -16.04 17.40
C VAL A 269 -4.50 -16.22 15.89
N SER A 270 -3.48 -15.70 15.19
CA SER A 270 -3.39 -15.79 13.75
C SER A 270 -1.96 -15.83 13.20
N LEU A 271 -1.78 -16.53 12.08
CA LEU A 271 -0.49 -16.75 11.40
C LEU A 271 -0.62 -16.48 9.90
N VAL A 272 0.52 -16.31 9.23
CA VAL A 272 0.57 -16.20 7.76
C VAL A 272 0.91 -17.56 7.15
N ARG A 273 0.08 -18.01 6.21
CA ARG A 273 0.29 -19.23 5.42
C ARG A 273 0.67 -18.85 3.99
N GLY A 274 1.86 -19.26 3.55
CA GLY A 274 2.32 -19.13 2.17
C GLY A 274 2.04 -20.37 1.34
N GLN A 275 1.60 -20.17 0.10
CA GLN A 275 1.37 -21.19 -0.94
C GLN A 275 2.00 -20.70 -2.27
N LEU A 276 2.31 -21.62 -3.18
CA LEU A 276 2.70 -21.31 -4.56
C LEU A 276 1.62 -21.79 -5.52
N PHE A 277 1.41 -21.05 -6.60
CA PHE A 277 0.52 -21.44 -7.69
C PHE A 277 1.19 -21.24 -9.05
N ASP A 278 0.93 -22.13 -10.01
CA ASP A 278 1.31 -21.92 -11.41
C ASP A 278 0.46 -20.82 -12.08
N ARG A 279 0.77 -20.46 -13.33
CA ARG A 279 -0.01 -19.46 -14.09
C ARG A 279 -1.48 -19.83 -14.36
N ASN A 280 -1.87 -21.08 -14.11
CA ASN A 280 -3.25 -21.56 -14.22
C ASN A 280 -3.95 -21.63 -12.84
N TRP A 281 -3.32 -21.15 -11.78
CA TRP A 281 -3.77 -21.24 -10.39
C TRP A 281 -3.87 -22.67 -9.82
N ASN A 282 -3.06 -23.61 -10.32
CA ASN A 282 -2.85 -24.91 -9.67
C ASN A 282 -1.83 -24.77 -8.54
N GLU A 283 -2.14 -25.30 -7.35
CA GLU A 283 -1.24 -25.24 -6.19
C GLU A 283 -0.01 -26.14 -6.38
N VAL A 284 1.18 -25.60 -6.15
CA VAL A 284 2.46 -26.30 -6.30
C VAL A 284 3.07 -26.58 -4.92
N LYS A 285 3.15 -27.88 -4.56
CA LYS A 285 3.61 -28.36 -3.25
C LYS A 285 5.00 -28.98 -3.33
N GLY A 286 5.76 -28.89 -2.24
CA GLY A 286 7.11 -29.45 -2.13
C GLY A 286 8.17 -28.72 -2.98
N LYS A 287 7.84 -27.58 -3.58
CA LYS A 287 8.77 -26.79 -4.40
C LYS A 287 9.76 -26.07 -3.49
N TYR A 288 11.04 -26.34 -3.69
CA TYR A 288 12.15 -25.58 -3.15
C TYR A 288 12.33 -24.29 -3.94
N ILE A 289 12.36 -23.15 -3.24
CA ILE A 289 12.75 -21.85 -3.77
C ILE A 289 14.07 -21.45 -3.09
N PRO A 290 15.13 -21.10 -3.82
CA PRO A 290 16.37 -20.62 -3.24
C PRO A 290 16.14 -19.39 -2.35
N LYS A 291 16.84 -19.32 -1.22
CA LYS A 291 16.83 -18.13 -0.39
C LYS A 291 17.67 -17.02 -1.02
N LEU A 292 17.14 -15.81 -0.97
CA LEU A 292 17.83 -14.56 -1.29
C LEU A 292 18.75 -14.20 -0.12
N HIS A 293 20.02 -13.98 -0.42
CA HIS A 293 21.02 -13.57 0.56
C HIS A 293 21.14 -12.05 0.57
N THR A 294 20.93 -11.42 1.74
CA THR A 294 21.14 -9.97 1.85
C THR A 294 22.63 -9.67 2.03
N TYR A 295 23.18 -8.89 1.10
CA TYR A 295 24.63 -8.74 0.91
C TYR A 295 25.42 -8.12 2.08
N SER A 296 24.75 -7.50 3.06
CA SER A 296 25.43 -6.79 4.15
C SER A 296 26.22 -7.70 5.10
N ASN A 297 25.75 -8.93 5.32
CA ASN A 297 26.33 -9.88 6.29
C ASN A 297 26.96 -11.11 5.62
N ASP A 298 26.33 -11.67 4.59
CA ASP A 298 26.79 -12.91 3.92
C ASP A 298 27.90 -12.64 2.87
N ARG A 299 28.79 -11.67 3.18
CA ARG A 299 29.97 -11.32 2.38
C ARG A 299 30.86 -12.53 2.15
N GLU A 300 30.95 -13.44 3.12
CA GLU A 300 31.66 -14.70 2.95
C GLU A 300 31.02 -15.52 1.81
N ARG A 301 29.70 -15.74 1.81
CA ARG A 301 29.04 -16.53 0.77
C ARG A 301 29.09 -15.87 -0.60
N HIS A 302 28.81 -14.57 -0.71
CA HIS A 302 28.80 -13.92 -2.03
C HIS A 302 30.21 -13.69 -2.59
N ASN A 303 31.24 -13.61 -1.75
CA ASN A 303 32.63 -13.63 -2.19
C ASN A 303 33.24 -15.05 -2.23
N ASN A 304 32.52 -16.08 -1.78
CA ASN A 304 32.97 -17.47 -1.88
C ASN A 304 32.90 -17.92 -3.34
N PRO A 305 34.04 -18.21 -3.99
CA PRO A 305 34.04 -18.61 -5.40
C PRO A 305 33.23 -19.88 -5.65
N ARG A 306 33.10 -20.78 -4.67
CA ARG A 306 32.30 -22.02 -4.80
C ARG A 306 30.80 -21.75 -4.90
N HIS A 307 30.27 -20.78 -4.16
CA HIS A 307 28.83 -20.48 -4.25
C HIS A 307 28.47 -19.87 -5.61
N LYS A 308 29.33 -18.99 -6.15
CA LYS A 308 29.21 -18.45 -7.52
C LYS A 308 29.36 -19.54 -8.59
N ALA A 309 30.35 -20.43 -8.44
CA ALA A 309 30.54 -21.56 -9.37
C ALA A 309 29.37 -22.56 -9.40
N CYS A 310 28.55 -22.60 -8.35
CA CYS A 310 27.39 -23.49 -8.24
C CYS A 310 26.05 -22.78 -8.50
N GLU A 311 26.04 -21.51 -8.90
CA GLU A 311 24.81 -20.70 -9.01
C GLU A 311 23.87 -21.21 -10.11
N GLU A 312 24.39 -21.74 -11.22
CA GLU A 312 23.60 -22.31 -12.32
C GLU A 312 22.71 -23.49 -11.90
N VAL A 313 23.15 -24.26 -10.91
CA VAL A 313 22.43 -25.44 -10.38
C VAL A 313 21.63 -25.15 -9.10
N ILE A 314 21.56 -23.88 -8.66
CA ILE A 314 20.91 -23.50 -7.38
C ILE A 314 19.43 -23.92 -7.28
N ASN A 315 18.75 -24.07 -8.42
CA ASN A 315 17.34 -24.45 -8.49
C ASN A 315 17.08 -25.94 -8.21
N ASP A 316 18.11 -26.79 -8.23
CA ASP A 316 18.03 -28.19 -7.75
C ASP A 316 18.86 -28.36 -6.46
N PRO A 317 18.22 -28.56 -5.29
CA PRO A 317 18.92 -28.68 -4.02
C PRO A 317 19.99 -29.79 -3.97
N LEU A 318 19.79 -30.88 -4.72
CA LEU A 318 20.74 -32.00 -4.72
C LEU A 318 21.99 -31.66 -5.54
N SER A 319 21.83 -31.17 -6.76
CA SER A 319 22.94 -30.70 -7.60
C SER A 319 23.69 -29.55 -6.92
N TYR A 320 22.98 -28.61 -6.29
CA TYR A 320 23.61 -27.52 -5.53
C TYR A 320 24.43 -28.03 -4.33
N TYR A 321 23.88 -28.96 -3.55
CA TYR A 321 24.62 -29.60 -2.45
C TYR A 321 25.87 -30.35 -2.95
N ASN A 322 25.75 -31.12 -4.03
CA ASN A 322 26.86 -31.90 -4.58
C ASN A 322 27.95 -31.00 -5.15
N CYS A 323 27.58 -29.92 -5.84
CA CYS A 323 28.51 -28.92 -6.35
C CYS A 323 29.28 -28.23 -5.20
N LEU A 324 28.58 -27.73 -4.17
CA LEU A 324 29.22 -27.05 -3.03
C LEU A 324 30.19 -27.94 -2.24
N ASN A 325 29.90 -29.24 -2.17
CA ASN A 325 30.74 -30.23 -1.50
C ASN A 325 31.73 -30.95 -2.44
N ALA A 326 31.85 -30.52 -3.70
CA ALA A 326 32.70 -31.11 -4.73
C ALA A 326 32.55 -32.65 -4.87
N LYS A 327 31.32 -33.17 -4.73
CA LYS A 327 31.02 -34.60 -4.82
C LYS A 327 30.89 -35.02 -6.29
N SER A 328 31.59 -36.08 -6.68
CA SER A 328 31.50 -36.68 -8.01
C SER A 328 30.26 -37.56 -8.21
N SER A 329 29.62 -38.01 -7.11
CA SER A 329 28.38 -38.79 -7.13
C SER A 329 27.15 -37.91 -6.85
N ASN A 330 26.07 -38.11 -7.61
CA ASN A 330 24.83 -37.36 -7.42
C ASN A 330 23.99 -37.94 -6.25
N SER A 331 24.48 -37.79 -5.01
CA SER A 331 23.96 -38.47 -3.82
C SER A 331 23.77 -37.53 -2.63
N LYS A 332 22.60 -37.61 -1.97
CA LYS A 332 22.32 -36.89 -0.72
C LYS A 332 23.33 -37.26 0.38
N PRO A 333 23.57 -36.41 1.41
CA PRO A 333 24.29 -36.86 2.60
C PRO A 333 23.56 -38.04 3.25
N GLN A 334 24.33 -38.94 3.85
CA GLN A 334 23.79 -40.10 4.58
C GLN A 334 23.09 -39.68 5.88
N ASP A 335 23.51 -38.55 6.48
CA ASP A 335 22.83 -37.94 7.62
C ASP A 335 21.66 -37.06 7.14
N GLU A 336 20.43 -37.50 7.43
CA GLU A 336 19.21 -36.75 7.18
C GLU A 336 19.19 -35.39 7.92
N LYS A 337 19.85 -35.31 9.09
CA LYS A 337 19.96 -34.09 9.89
C LYS A 337 20.86 -33.05 9.21
N GLU A 338 21.94 -33.49 8.57
CA GLU A 338 22.78 -32.67 7.68
C GLU A 338 21.97 -32.16 6.49
N TRP A 339 21.22 -33.05 5.81
CA TRP A 339 20.37 -32.69 4.68
C TRP A 339 19.32 -31.63 5.05
N ASN A 340 18.58 -31.85 6.14
CA ASN A 340 17.56 -30.92 6.61
C ASN A 340 18.16 -29.57 7.03
N LYS A 341 19.33 -29.57 7.68
CA LYS A 341 20.08 -28.34 8.01
C LYS A 341 20.50 -27.57 6.75
N PHE A 342 20.98 -28.28 5.72
CA PHE A 342 21.29 -27.69 4.42
C PHE A 342 20.06 -27.08 3.75
N LEU A 343 18.94 -27.80 3.71
CA LEU A 343 17.69 -27.31 3.13
C LEU A 343 17.17 -26.06 3.84
N ILE A 344 17.06 -26.09 5.17
CA ILE A 344 16.56 -24.95 5.97
C ILE A 344 17.46 -23.70 5.81
N LYS A 345 18.79 -23.90 5.66
CA LYS A 345 19.73 -22.79 5.44
C LYS A 345 19.57 -22.14 4.05
N ASN A 346 19.35 -22.95 3.01
CA ASN A 346 19.47 -22.49 1.61
C ASN A 346 18.15 -22.30 0.87
N TYR A 347 17.06 -22.88 1.35
CA TYR A 347 15.78 -22.93 0.65
C TYR A 347 14.61 -22.58 1.56
N ILE A 348 13.52 -22.17 0.93
CA ILE A 348 12.17 -22.23 1.48
C ILE A 348 11.35 -23.23 0.67
N VAL A 349 10.61 -24.09 1.36
CA VAL A 349 9.68 -25.04 0.75
C VAL A 349 8.28 -24.51 0.93
N TYR A 350 7.46 -24.59 -0.12
CA TYR A 350 6.04 -24.25 -0.06
C TYR A 350 5.14 -25.49 -0.16
N PRO A 351 3.94 -25.48 0.45
CA PRO A 351 3.40 -24.41 1.29
C PRO A 351 4.10 -24.34 2.67
N LYS A 352 4.03 -23.18 3.33
CA LYS A 352 4.71 -22.93 4.62
C LYS A 352 3.90 -22.03 5.53
N THR A 353 3.80 -22.39 6.81
CA THR A 353 3.30 -21.48 7.86
C THR A 353 4.45 -20.65 8.43
N PHE A 354 4.31 -19.33 8.42
CA PHE A 354 5.27 -18.39 8.99
C PHE A 354 4.83 -18.01 10.40
N HIS A 355 5.74 -18.20 11.35
CA HIS A 355 5.57 -17.85 12.75
C HIS A 355 6.87 -17.23 13.28
N PHE A 356 6.71 -16.32 14.24
CA PHE A 356 7.77 -15.70 15.04
C PHE A 356 7.22 -15.59 16.46
N GLU A 357 8.09 -15.40 17.46
CA GLU A 357 7.61 -15.20 18.85
C GLU A 357 6.85 -13.87 18.98
N PHE A 358 5.66 -13.92 19.59
CA PHE A 358 4.86 -12.74 19.91
C PHE A 358 3.97 -13.00 21.13
N ASN A 359 3.44 -11.93 21.75
CA ASN A 359 2.50 -12.05 22.85
C ASN A 359 1.13 -12.55 22.35
N ALA A 360 0.88 -13.84 22.52
CA ALA A 360 -0.35 -14.53 22.10
C ALA A 360 -1.46 -14.57 23.18
N VAL A 361 -1.44 -13.68 24.19
CA VAL A 361 -2.45 -13.66 25.26
C VAL A 361 -3.64 -12.76 24.90
N GLY A 362 -4.83 -13.34 24.80
CA GLY A 362 -6.09 -12.65 24.53
C GLY A 362 -6.46 -12.63 23.04
N LYS A 363 -7.45 -11.81 22.68
CA LYS A 363 -7.99 -11.71 21.30
C LYS A 363 -7.12 -10.85 20.38
N GLY A 364 -7.18 -11.16 19.07
CA GLY A 364 -6.55 -10.38 18.01
C GLY A 364 -5.02 -10.45 18.01
N LYS A 365 -4.43 -11.59 18.36
CA LYS A 365 -2.97 -11.77 18.42
C LYS A 365 -2.42 -12.43 17.16
N GLY A 366 -1.11 -12.29 16.99
CA GLY A 366 -0.41 -12.74 15.79
C GLY A 366 -0.63 -11.80 14.59
N MET A 367 -0.45 -12.33 13.39
CA MET A 367 -0.28 -11.55 12.17
C MET A 367 -1.64 -11.26 11.51
N GLU A 368 -2.04 -9.98 11.46
CA GLU A 368 -3.31 -9.56 10.85
C GLU A 368 -3.13 -8.83 9.51
N ASP A 369 -4.13 -8.99 8.64
CA ASP A 369 -4.24 -8.37 7.31
C ASP A 369 -2.97 -8.48 6.43
N PRO A 370 -2.44 -9.69 6.17
CA PRO A 370 -1.26 -9.87 5.34
C PRO A 370 -1.50 -9.41 3.90
N ARG A 371 -0.63 -8.53 3.41
CA ARG A 371 -0.62 -7.99 2.04
C ARG A 371 0.74 -8.23 1.41
N ILE A 372 0.80 -8.83 0.24
CA ILE A 372 2.06 -9.06 -0.47
C ILE A 372 2.26 -8.03 -1.59
N ILE A 373 3.48 -7.51 -1.70
CA ILE A 373 3.94 -6.62 -2.78
C ILE A 373 5.28 -7.14 -3.30
N LEU A 374 5.55 -6.95 -4.58
CA LEU A 374 6.81 -7.33 -5.22
C LEU A 374 7.74 -6.12 -5.36
N ARG A 375 8.96 -6.19 -4.82
CA ARG A 375 10.03 -5.25 -5.17
C ARG A 375 10.73 -5.78 -6.42
N LYS A 376 10.40 -5.21 -7.60
CA LYS A 376 10.95 -5.62 -8.90
C LYS A 376 11.96 -4.60 -9.42
N THR A 377 13.13 -5.07 -9.79
CA THR A 377 14.20 -4.31 -10.46
C THR A 377 14.70 -5.09 -11.67
N ALA A 378 15.62 -4.53 -12.47
CA ALA A 378 16.04 -5.12 -13.74
C ALA A 378 16.67 -6.53 -13.66
N GLY A 379 17.16 -6.95 -12.48
CA GLY A 379 17.76 -8.27 -12.27
C GLY A 379 17.35 -8.98 -10.98
N PHE A 380 16.33 -8.48 -10.28
CA PHE A 380 15.96 -8.98 -8.96
C PHE A 380 14.50 -8.71 -8.62
N GLU A 381 13.80 -9.74 -8.14
CA GLU A 381 12.42 -9.72 -7.68
C GLU A 381 12.37 -10.25 -6.23
N GLU A 382 11.87 -9.45 -5.27
CA GLU A 382 11.71 -9.88 -3.89
C GLU A 382 10.27 -9.66 -3.39
N PRO A 383 9.56 -10.73 -2.98
CA PRO A 383 8.27 -10.58 -2.31
C PRO A 383 8.46 -9.97 -0.91
N MET A 384 7.58 -9.05 -0.55
CA MET A 384 7.47 -8.49 0.80
C MET A 384 6.02 -8.60 1.27
N VAL A 385 5.81 -9.28 2.39
CA VAL A 385 4.51 -9.48 3.04
C VAL A 385 4.39 -8.50 4.20
N VAL A 386 3.55 -7.48 4.04
CA VAL A 386 3.24 -6.49 5.09
C VAL A 386 2.04 -6.97 5.91
N PHE A 387 2.11 -6.89 7.22
CA PHE A 387 1.01 -7.20 8.14
C PHE A 387 1.07 -6.29 9.38
N ASN A 388 0.01 -6.29 10.19
CA ASN A 388 0.03 -5.68 11.50
C ASN A 388 0.09 -6.74 12.61
N LEU A 389 0.77 -6.43 13.72
CA LEU A 389 0.96 -7.34 14.85
C LEU A 389 1.02 -6.52 16.14
N ASP A 390 0.39 -7.04 17.20
CA ASP A 390 0.51 -6.50 18.55
C ASP A 390 1.74 -7.10 19.26
N ASN A 391 2.70 -6.24 19.60
CA ASN A 391 3.96 -6.64 20.23
C ASN A 391 3.94 -6.49 21.76
N GLY A 392 2.78 -6.24 22.38
CA GLY A 392 2.62 -6.00 23.81
C GLY A 392 2.83 -4.53 24.24
N HIS A 393 3.47 -3.71 23.40
CA HIS A 393 3.57 -2.26 23.56
C HIS A 393 2.66 -1.49 22.58
N GLY A 394 1.70 -2.19 21.98
CA GLY A 394 0.80 -1.70 20.96
C GLY A 394 0.94 -2.46 19.64
N ARG A 395 0.04 -2.14 18.72
CA ARG A 395 -0.01 -2.72 17.39
C ARG A 395 0.83 -1.91 16.41
N LYS A 396 1.80 -2.57 15.79
CA LYS A 396 2.76 -1.99 14.84
C LYS A 396 2.64 -2.69 13.48
N MET A 397 3.16 -2.03 12.44
CA MET A 397 3.30 -2.64 11.13
C MET A 397 4.63 -3.38 11.02
N PHE A 398 4.63 -4.51 10.34
CA PHE A 398 5.81 -5.34 10.07
C PHE A 398 5.87 -5.72 8.59
N SER A 399 7.07 -6.07 8.11
CA SER A 399 7.24 -6.80 6.86
C SER A 399 8.00 -8.11 7.07
N LEU A 400 7.51 -9.15 6.40
CA LEU A 400 8.17 -10.44 6.21
C LEU A 400 8.68 -10.55 4.77
N PHE A 401 9.95 -10.89 4.60
CA PHE A 401 10.59 -11.20 3.33
C PHE A 401 10.80 -12.72 3.26
N PRO A 402 9.82 -13.50 2.77
CA PRO A 402 9.76 -14.95 2.98
C PRO A 402 10.93 -15.72 2.35
N HIS A 403 11.65 -15.10 1.42
CA HIS A 403 12.80 -15.70 0.73
C HIS A 403 14.14 -15.31 1.34
N ARG A 404 14.22 -14.40 2.31
CA ARG A 404 15.52 -14.03 2.90
C ARG A 404 16.13 -15.17 3.75
N SER A 405 17.45 -15.22 3.78
CA SER A 405 18.21 -16.06 4.72
C SER A 405 18.30 -15.46 6.13
N GLU A 406 18.38 -14.13 6.22
CA GLU A 406 18.53 -13.32 7.44
C GLU A 406 17.75 -12.01 7.30
N ARG A 407 17.35 -11.42 8.43
CA ARG A 407 16.49 -10.20 8.48
C ARG A 407 15.25 -10.36 7.59
N ASP A 408 14.62 -11.53 7.72
CA ASP A 408 13.36 -11.88 7.08
C ASP A 408 12.18 -11.16 7.74
N LEU A 409 12.23 -10.84 9.03
CA LEU A 409 11.27 -9.96 9.71
C LEU A 409 11.83 -8.56 9.98
N LEU A 410 11.02 -7.52 9.73
CA LEU A 410 11.33 -6.12 10.03
C LEU A 410 10.10 -5.42 10.67
N GLN A 411 10.31 -4.66 11.75
CA GLN A 411 9.27 -3.80 12.36
C GLN A 411 9.39 -2.38 11.81
N PHE A 412 8.28 -1.76 11.42
CA PHE A 412 8.23 -0.37 11.00
C PHE A 412 7.98 0.58 12.19
N ASN A 413 8.81 1.62 12.29
CA ASN A 413 8.89 2.52 13.43
C ASN A 413 8.58 3.96 13.01
N TYR A 414 7.37 4.43 13.34
CA TYR A 414 6.92 5.80 13.16
C TYR A 414 6.51 6.38 14.53
N HIS A 415 7.15 7.48 14.92
CA HIS A 415 7.14 7.98 16.30
C HIS A 415 6.29 9.24 16.54
N GLU A 416 5.94 9.99 15.49
CA GLU A 416 5.43 11.37 15.62
C GLU A 416 3.98 11.45 16.13
N ASP A 417 3.15 10.43 15.92
CA ASP A 417 1.71 10.46 16.25
C ASP A 417 1.37 10.01 17.69
N GLY A 418 2.33 9.45 18.44
CA GLY A 418 2.07 8.82 19.76
C GLY A 418 1.11 7.61 19.74
N ASN A 419 0.58 7.25 18.57
CA ASN A 419 -0.47 6.25 18.41
C ASN A 419 0.05 4.82 18.64
N THR A 420 -0.58 4.11 19.58
CA THR A 420 -0.30 2.71 19.92
C THR A 420 -0.93 1.71 18.96
N VAL A 421 -1.82 2.14 18.05
CA VAL A 421 -2.51 1.26 17.08
C VAL A 421 -2.21 1.70 15.64
N GLN A 422 -1.30 0.99 15.01
CA GLN A 422 -0.97 1.09 13.59
C GLN A 422 -1.56 -0.12 12.85
N LYS A 423 -2.45 0.14 11.89
CA LYS A 423 -3.10 -0.89 11.06
C LYS A 423 -3.46 -0.31 9.70
N ASN A 424 -3.87 -1.18 8.77
CA ASN A 424 -4.39 -0.82 7.45
C ASN A 424 -3.43 -0.09 6.48
N TRP A 425 -2.15 0.14 6.81
CA TRP A 425 -1.21 0.80 5.89
C TRP A 425 -1.10 0.04 4.56
N THR A 426 -1.22 0.76 3.44
CA THR A 426 -1.17 0.16 2.09
C THR A 426 0.20 0.42 1.47
N PRO A 427 0.98 -0.62 1.14
CA PRO A 427 2.33 -0.47 0.57
C PRO A 427 2.29 -0.06 -0.91
N PHE A 428 3.33 0.65 -1.33
CA PHE A 428 3.73 0.84 -2.73
C PHE A 428 5.22 1.18 -2.83
N PHE A 429 5.79 1.03 -4.03
CA PHE A 429 7.16 1.44 -4.34
C PHE A 429 7.14 2.61 -5.32
N SER A 430 8.01 3.61 -5.08
CA SER A 430 8.35 4.62 -6.09
C SER A 430 9.57 4.19 -6.90
N LYS A 431 9.80 4.84 -8.03
CA LYS A 431 10.97 4.60 -8.89
C LYS A 431 12.29 4.84 -8.14
N GLU A 432 12.31 5.79 -7.21
CA GLU A 432 13.44 6.12 -6.34
C GLU A 432 13.70 5.02 -5.29
N ASP A 433 12.69 4.21 -4.96
CA ASP A 433 12.84 3.05 -4.07
C ASP A 433 13.38 1.81 -4.80
N LEU A 434 13.20 1.75 -6.13
CA LEU A 434 13.61 0.64 -7.01
C LEU A 434 14.96 0.88 -7.71
N THR A 435 15.56 2.05 -7.52
CA THR A 435 16.84 2.46 -8.15
C THR A 435 17.95 2.58 -7.10
N GLY A 436 19.20 2.41 -7.52
CA GLY A 436 20.37 2.57 -6.64
C GLY A 436 20.48 1.54 -5.50
N LEU A 437 19.83 0.37 -5.60
CA LEU A 437 20.01 -0.72 -4.64
C LEU A 437 21.47 -1.18 -4.63
N THR A 438 22.04 -1.30 -3.42
CA THR A 438 23.42 -1.76 -3.18
C THR A 438 23.47 -2.63 -1.93
N ASP A 439 24.62 -3.25 -1.66
CA ASP A 439 24.82 -4.17 -0.52
C ASP A 439 24.43 -3.61 0.85
N PHE A 440 24.44 -2.29 1.01
CA PHE A 440 24.13 -1.56 2.23
C PHE A 440 22.79 -0.81 2.17
N TYR A 441 22.11 -0.83 1.03
CA TYR A 441 20.91 -0.04 0.76
C TYR A 441 19.81 -0.95 0.21
N SER A 442 19.02 -1.51 1.13
CA SER A 442 17.79 -2.27 0.82
C SER A 442 16.65 -1.42 0.23
N GLY A 443 16.89 -0.12 -0.01
CA GLY A 443 15.88 0.84 -0.44
C GLY A 443 14.87 1.21 0.64
N TYR A 444 13.75 1.77 0.19
CA TYR A 444 12.63 2.17 1.02
C TYR A 444 11.34 1.51 0.51
N VAL A 445 10.25 1.66 1.25
CA VAL A 445 8.88 1.43 0.79
C VAL A 445 8.04 2.63 1.21
N HIS A 446 7.06 3.01 0.39
CA HIS A 446 6.06 3.98 0.76
C HIS A 446 4.79 3.31 1.28
N PHE A 447 4.15 3.94 2.26
CA PHE A 447 2.87 3.49 2.81
C PHE A 447 1.85 4.61 2.77
N ILE A 448 0.70 4.34 2.15
CA ILE A 448 -0.49 5.15 2.40
C ILE A 448 -0.98 4.79 3.81
N LYS A 449 -0.74 5.67 4.78
CA LYS A 449 -1.15 5.54 6.18
C LYS A 449 -2.63 5.85 6.36
N ARG A 450 -3.14 6.83 5.60
CA ARG A 450 -4.53 7.27 5.57
C ARG A 450 -4.89 7.73 4.16
N MET A 451 -6.10 7.36 3.69
CA MET A 451 -6.58 7.72 2.36
C MET A 451 -7.20 9.13 2.33
N HIS A 452 -7.98 9.50 3.36
CA HIS A 452 -8.61 10.82 3.44
C HIS A 452 -8.60 11.41 4.87
N PRO A 453 -7.96 12.59 5.09
CA PRO A 453 -6.97 13.20 4.21
C PRO A 453 -5.79 12.27 3.94
N LEU A 454 -5.13 12.47 2.78
CA LEU A 454 -4.05 11.60 2.32
C LEU A 454 -2.79 11.82 3.18
N GLU A 455 -2.30 10.75 3.79
CA GLU A 455 -1.06 10.73 4.57
C GLU A 455 -0.16 9.60 4.07
N ILE A 456 1.08 9.92 3.70
CA ILE A 456 2.05 8.96 3.16
C ILE A 456 3.34 8.97 3.98
N LEU A 457 3.73 7.78 4.42
CA LEU A 457 5.02 7.51 5.05
C LEU A 457 6.01 6.97 4.01
N ARG A 458 7.29 7.24 4.21
CA ARG A 458 8.40 6.51 3.59
C ARG A 458 9.19 5.81 4.68
N CYS A 459 9.35 4.49 4.55
CA CYS A 459 9.96 3.62 5.55
C CYS A 459 11.19 2.92 4.98
N SER A 460 12.29 2.93 5.73
CA SER A 460 13.54 2.25 5.40
C SER A 460 13.36 0.73 5.45
N LEU A 461 13.87 0.01 4.45
CA LEU A 461 13.90 -1.46 4.43
C LEU A 461 15.17 -2.05 5.08
N VAL A 462 15.97 -1.21 5.74
CA VAL A 462 17.18 -1.63 6.48
C VAL A 462 16.92 -1.70 7.99
N ASP A 463 16.32 -0.65 8.55
CA ASP A 463 16.09 -0.46 10.00
C ASP A 463 14.62 -0.20 10.37
N GLY A 464 13.72 -0.13 9.38
CA GLY A 464 12.29 0.11 9.60
C GLY A 464 11.94 1.54 9.98
N SER A 465 12.90 2.48 10.00
CA SER A 465 12.63 3.88 10.34
C SER A 465 11.69 4.52 9.32
N CYS A 466 10.60 5.14 9.80
CA CYS A 466 9.57 5.75 8.97
C CYS A 466 9.45 7.25 9.23
N LYS A 467 9.34 8.03 8.16
CA LYS A 467 9.03 9.47 8.19
C LYS A 467 7.79 9.78 7.38
N MET A 468 7.01 10.78 7.79
CA MET A 468 5.95 11.33 6.94
C MET A 468 6.59 12.12 5.80
N VAL A 469 6.28 11.75 4.56
CA VAL A 469 6.78 12.44 3.35
C VAL A 469 5.71 13.30 2.69
N TYR A 470 4.44 12.99 2.94
CA TYR A 470 3.33 13.81 2.46
C TYR A 470 2.14 13.78 3.42
N LYS A 471 1.50 14.94 3.58
CA LYS A 471 0.27 15.14 4.35
C LYS A 471 -0.58 16.19 3.65
N SER A 472 -1.75 15.80 3.19
CA SER A 472 -2.71 16.73 2.59
C SER A 472 -3.14 17.81 3.59
N ARG A 473 -3.26 19.06 3.11
CA ARG A 473 -3.74 20.21 3.90
C ARG A 473 -5.22 20.13 4.26
N ILE A 474 -5.98 19.27 3.57
CA ILE A 474 -7.42 19.10 3.74
C ILE A 474 -7.73 18.71 5.19
N SER A 475 -8.44 19.59 5.89
CA SER A 475 -9.05 19.29 7.18
C SER A 475 -9.98 18.09 7.04
N SER A 476 -9.76 17.01 7.80
CA SER A 476 -10.74 15.92 7.87
C SER A 476 -12.06 16.46 8.40
N GLU A 477 -13.12 16.44 7.59
CA GLU A 477 -14.47 16.50 8.14
C GLU A 477 -14.64 15.29 9.07
N LYS A 478 -15.12 15.52 10.30
CA LYS A 478 -15.06 14.53 11.40
C LYS A 478 -15.82 13.22 11.13
N ASN A 479 -16.59 13.14 10.05
CA ASN A 479 -17.71 12.21 9.91
C ASN A 479 -17.61 11.21 8.73
N ILE A 480 -16.59 11.27 7.87
CA ILE A 480 -16.50 10.40 6.67
C ILE A 480 -15.14 9.70 6.58
N ASP A 481 -14.96 8.63 7.37
CA ASP A 481 -13.84 7.67 7.24
C ASP A 481 -14.36 6.34 6.65
N ILE A 482 -14.67 6.37 5.35
CA ILE A 482 -15.27 5.24 4.62
C ILE A 482 -14.25 4.42 3.81
N ILE A 483 -12.98 4.84 3.75
CA ILE A 483 -11.94 4.18 2.95
C ILE A 483 -10.85 3.63 3.86
N ARG A 484 -10.68 2.30 3.83
CA ARG A 484 -9.61 1.58 4.51
C ARG A 484 -8.58 1.10 3.49
N GLY A 485 -7.47 0.52 3.96
CA GLY A 485 -6.51 -0.14 3.08
C GLY A 485 -7.15 -1.30 2.30
N GLY A 486 -6.45 -1.85 1.32
CA GLY A 486 -6.97 -2.92 0.46
C GLY A 486 -5.82 -3.67 -0.20
N THR A 487 -5.73 -3.59 -1.52
CA THR A 487 -4.51 -4.00 -2.23
C THR A 487 -3.32 -3.09 -1.89
N GLN A 488 -2.14 -3.53 -2.28
CA GLN A 488 -1.02 -2.64 -2.57
C GLN A 488 -1.35 -1.72 -3.76
N TYR A 489 -0.61 -0.61 -3.92
CA TYR A 489 -0.68 0.19 -5.16
C TYR A 489 0.47 -0.22 -6.09
N VAL A 490 0.15 -0.40 -7.37
CA VAL A 490 1.10 -0.80 -8.42
C VAL A 490 1.21 0.30 -9.47
N PRO A 491 2.40 0.55 -10.05
CA PRO A 491 2.55 1.52 -11.13
C PRO A 491 1.79 1.07 -12.39
N LEU A 492 1.59 2.01 -13.33
CA LEU A 492 1.13 1.65 -14.68
C LEU A 492 2.08 0.64 -15.35
N PRO A 493 1.60 -0.22 -16.29
CA PRO A 493 2.43 -1.24 -16.91
C PRO A 493 3.65 -0.65 -17.63
N THR A 494 4.83 -1.19 -17.32
CA THR A 494 6.15 -0.70 -17.80
C THR A 494 6.33 -0.66 -19.33
N ILE A 495 5.40 -1.23 -20.10
CA ILE A 495 5.35 -1.13 -21.55
C ILE A 495 5.03 0.29 -22.03
N LEU A 496 4.33 1.08 -21.21
CA LEU A 496 3.97 2.47 -21.49
C LEU A 496 5.18 3.39 -21.31
N PRO A 497 5.25 4.53 -22.03
CA PRO A 497 6.23 5.56 -21.71
C PRO A 497 5.93 6.19 -20.34
N GLU A 498 6.98 6.63 -19.65
CA GLU A 498 6.84 7.39 -18.41
C GLU A 498 6.30 8.80 -18.69
N VAL A 499 5.62 9.41 -17.71
CA VAL A 499 5.26 10.84 -17.80
C VAL A 499 6.37 11.67 -17.15
N TYR A 500 6.85 12.69 -17.85
CA TYR A 500 7.94 13.52 -17.36
C TYR A 500 7.62 14.14 -15.99
N GLY A 501 8.47 13.83 -14.99
CA GLY A 501 8.34 14.34 -13.63
C GLY A 501 7.15 13.82 -12.83
N LYS A 502 6.44 12.78 -13.31
CA LYS A 502 5.24 12.25 -12.67
C LYS A 502 5.24 10.72 -12.57
N GLN A 503 4.74 10.21 -11.44
CA GLN A 503 4.51 8.78 -11.24
C GLN A 503 3.02 8.52 -11.02
N ILE A 504 2.50 7.42 -11.56
CA ILE A 504 1.08 7.06 -11.51
C ILE A 504 0.95 5.61 -11.06
N TRP A 505 0.14 5.38 -10.02
CA TRP A 505 -0.20 4.06 -9.50
C TRP A 505 -1.71 3.87 -9.45
N ILE A 506 -2.14 2.62 -9.56
CA ILE A 506 -3.50 2.21 -9.23
C ILE A 506 -3.51 1.28 -8.02
N GLY A 507 -4.61 1.30 -7.29
CA GLY A 507 -4.88 0.34 -6.23
C GLY A 507 -6.37 0.19 -6.00
N PHE A 508 -6.77 -0.91 -5.36
CA PHE A 508 -8.14 -1.15 -4.94
C PHE A 508 -8.23 -1.03 -3.42
N PRO A 509 -8.47 0.18 -2.86
CA PRO A 509 -8.75 0.33 -1.44
C PRO A 509 -10.11 -0.26 -1.09
N LYS A 510 -10.36 -0.48 0.21
CA LYS A 510 -11.59 -1.12 0.69
C LYS A 510 -12.58 -0.07 1.21
N LEU A 511 -13.76 -0.02 0.61
CA LEU A 511 -14.91 0.68 1.15
C LEU A 511 -15.31 0.04 2.49
N HIS A 512 -15.75 0.86 3.44
CA HIS A 512 -16.37 0.43 4.68
C HIS A 512 -17.45 1.43 5.09
N ILE A 513 -18.71 1.02 5.00
CA ILE A 513 -19.86 1.79 5.48
C ILE A 513 -20.63 0.94 6.50
N ASN A 514 -21.08 1.56 7.60
CA ASN A 514 -21.94 0.92 8.59
C ASN A 514 -23.41 1.19 8.26
N LYS A 515 -24.28 0.18 8.44
CA LYS A 515 -25.76 0.29 8.42
C LYS A 515 -26.34 1.09 7.25
N CYS A 516 -25.82 0.89 6.04
CA CYS A 516 -26.24 1.64 4.83
C CYS A 516 -27.40 1.01 4.05
N GLY A 517 -27.93 -0.13 4.50
CA GLY A 517 -29.04 -0.86 3.85
C GLY A 517 -28.74 -2.33 3.58
N CYS A 518 -27.47 -2.74 3.62
CA CYS A 518 -27.06 -4.14 3.58
C CYS A 518 -26.12 -4.46 4.77
N GLY A 519 -26.60 -5.26 5.72
CA GLY A 519 -25.85 -5.66 6.92
C GLY A 519 -25.51 -4.53 7.89
N GLU A 520 -24.86 -4.91 8.99
CA GLU A 520 -24.28 -3.96 9.94
C GLU A 520 -23.08 -3.22 9.35
N ARG A 521 -22.28 -3.94 8.54
CA ARG A 521 -21.07 -3.47 7.87
C ARG A 521 -21.06 -3.94 6.42
N PHE A 522 -20.84 -3.00 5.52
CA PHE A 522 -20.76 -3.22 4.09
C PHE A 522 -19.34 -2.90 3.61
N TYR A 523 -18.68 -3.88 2.99
CA TYR A 523 -17.35 -3.72 2.40
C TYR A 523 -17.37 -4.07 0.92
N ARG A 524 -16.72 -3.23 0.11
CA ARG A 524 -16.53 -3.45 -1.33
C ARG A 524 -15.13 -3.00 -1.77
N PRO A 525 -14.55 -3.61 -2.80
CA PRO A 525 -13.49 -2.99 -3.59
C PRO A 525 -13.91 -1.60 -4.10
N MET A 526 -12.95 -0.68 -4.09
CA MET A 526 -12.97 0.60 -4.80
C MET A 526 -11.86 0.56 -5.86
N LEU A 527 -11.83 1.47 -6.83
CA LEU A 527 -10.62 1.69 -7.66
C LEU A 527 -10.11 3.11 -7.40
N SER A 528 -8.80 3.26 -7.25
CA SER A 528 -8.17 4.55 -6.99
C SER A 528 -6.95 4.77 -7.88
N ILE A 529 -6.80 6.00 -8.37
CA ILE A 529 -5.60 6.48 -9.05
C ILE A 529 -4.85 7.41 -8.09
N LEU A 530 -3.59 7.09 -7.80
CA LEU A 530 -2.64 7.93 -7.08
C LEU A 530 -1.63 8.49 -8.09
N VAL A 531 -1.36 9.79 -8.00
CA VAL A 531 -0.31 10.48 -8.77
C VAL A 531 0.66 11.16 -7.81
N GLU A 532 1.93 11.19 -8.17
CA GLU A 532 2.99 11.96 -7.51
C GLU A 532 3.68 12.87 -8.54
N GLU A 533 3.98 14.10 -8.12
CA GLU A 533 4.77 15.07 -8.87
C GLU A 533 5.60 15.92 -7.88
N ASN A 534 6.93 15.86 -8.00
CA ASN A 534 7.88 16.60 -7.16
C ASN A 534 7.68 16.43 -5.63
N GLY A 535 7.32 15.22 -5.20
CA GLY A 535 7.05 14.87 -3.80
C GLY A 535 5.64 15.22 -3.30
N VAL A 536 4.78 15.77 -4.17
CA VAL A 536 3.38 16.10 -3.85
C VAL A 536 2.49 15.00 -4.40
N PHE A 537 1.62 14.44 -3.55
CA PHE A 537 0.76 13.31 -3.92
C PHE A 537 -0.72 13.69 -3.99
N ASN A 538 -1.44 13.15 -4.97
CA ASN A 538 -2.86 13.34 -5.10
C ASN A 538 -3.60 12.07 -5.52
N GLN A 539 -4.79 11.88 -4.95
CA GLN A 539 -5.73 10.85 -5.36
C GLN A 539 -6.62 11.42 -6.47
N GLU A 540 -6.25 11.22 -7.73
CA GLU A 540 -6.84 11.89 -8.90
C GLU A 540 -8.28 11.43 -9.22
N MET A 541 -8.59 10.16 -8.94
CA MET A 541 -9.93 9.60 -9.07
C MET A 541 -10.20 8.49 -8.04
N LEU A 542 -11.47 8.37 -7.65
CA LEU A 542 -12.03 7.25 -6.91
C LEU A 542 -13.29 6.68 -7.59
N VAL A 543 -13.34 5.36 -7.76
CA VAL A 543 -14.56 4.60 -8.08
C VAL A 543 -15.14 4.06 -6.78
N PRO A 544 -16.42 4.31 -6.45
CA PRO A 544 -16.95 4.20 -5.08
C PRO A 544 -17.20 2.77 -4.61
N SER A 545 -17.55 1.85 -5.51
CA SER A 545 -17.90 0.47 -5.20
C SER A 545 -17.77 -0.40 -6.46
N LEU A 546 -17.17 -1.58 -6.33
CA LEU A 546 -16.97 -2.57 -7.38
C LEU A 546 -17.15 -3.97 -6.80
N ASP A 547 -18.17 -4.71 -7.23
CA ASP A 547 -18.37 -6.13 -6.91
C ASP A 547 -18.26 -7.06 -8.12
N PHE A 548 -18.10 -6.52 -9.33
CA PHE A 548 -18.04 -7.29 -10.58
C PHE A 548 -19.27 -8.19 -10.78
N GLU A 549 -20.45 -7.71 -10.37
CA GLU A 549 -21.72 -8.47 -10.39
C GLU A 549 -21.60 -9.82 -9.66
N THR A 550 -20.81 -9.86 -8.58
CA THR A 550 -20.70 -11.02 -7.70
C THR A 550 -21.79 -10.97 -6.63
N ASP A 551 -22.62 -12.00 -6.55
CA ASP A 551 -23.48 -12.24 -5.40
C ASP A 551 -22.58 -12.57 -4.20
N VAL A 552 -22.26 -11.55 -3.39
CA VAL A 552 -21.29 -11.64 -2.29
C VAL A 552 -21.84 -12.56 -1.22
N LEU A 553 -21.06 -13.57 -0.85
CA LEU A 553 -21.35 -14.52 0.23
C LEU A 553 -21.81 -13.78 1.51
N SER A 554 -22.81 -14.33 2.19
CA SER A 554 -23.33 -13.86 3.47
C SER A 554 -22.36 -14.19 4.63
N TRP A 555 -22.47 -13.49 5.76
CA TRP A 555 -21.57 -13.72 6.91
C TRP A 555 -21.68 -15.14 7.50
N ASP A 556 -22.86 -15.76 7.38
CA ASP A 556 -23.14 -17.14 7.79
C ASP A 556 -22.73 -18.20 6.75
N GLU A 557 -22.18 -17.75 5.61
CA GLU A 557 -21.62 -18.56 4.52
C GLU A 557 -22.62 -19.44 3.75
N LYS A 558 -23.93 -19.21 3.92
CA LYS A 558 -24.99 -20.07 3.33
C LYS A 558 -25.64 -19.50 2.07
N ASN A 559 -25.57 -18.20 1.84
CA ASN A 559 -26.31 -17.50 0.79
C ASN A 559 -25.63 -16.16 0.45
N SER A 560 -26.36 -15.17 -0.08
CA SER A 560 -25.86 -13.82 -0.39
C SER A 560 -26.68 -12.70 0.28
N ALA A 561 -27.59 -13.04 1.19
CA ALA A 561 -28.46 -12.09 1.89
C ALA A 561 -27.67 -11.19 2.84
N CYS A 562 -28.22 -10.00 3.09
CA CYS A 562 -27.57 -8.94 3.85
C CYS A 562 -27.60 -9.09 5.39
N GLY A 563 -27.53 -10.32 5.90
CA GLY A 563 -27.41 -10.60 7.34
C GLY A 563 -25.97 -10.45 7.86
N GLY A 564 -25.81 -9.92 9.06
CA GLY A 564 -24.49 -9.73 9.70
C GLY A 564 -23.58 -8.74 8.97
N PHE A 565 -22.38 -9.15 8.57
CA PHE A 565 -21.47 -8.33 7.74
C PHE A 565 -21.48 -8.80 6.28
N ASN A 566 -21.74 -7.90 5.34
CA ASN A 566 -21.60 -8.21 3.92
C ASN A 566 -20.22 -7.75 3.42
N VAL A 567 -19.28 -8.69 3.35
CA VAL A 567 -17.84 -8.42 3.17
C VAL A 567 -17.36 -8.88 1.81
N MET A 568 -16.98 -7.94 0.94
CA MET A 568 -16.08 -8.19 -0.19
C MET A 568 -14.81 -7.35 0.00
N SER A 569 -13.67 -8.00 0.20
CA SER A 569 -12.39 -7.34 0.51
C SER A 569 -11.41 -7.49 -0.65
N PRO A 570 -10.91 -6.40 -1.27
CA PRO A 570 -9.79 -6.50 -2.21
C PRO A 570 -8.48 -6.77 -1.44
N ASN A 571 -7.70 -7.77 -1.87
CA ASN A 571 -6.54 -8.26 -1.11
C ASN A 571 -5.20 -8.06 -1.83
N SER A 572 -5.14 -8.23 -3.15
CA SER A 572 -3.98 -7.81 -3.97
C SER A 572 -4.32 -7.64 -5.45
N ILE A 573 -3.54 -6.80 -6.12
CA ILE A 573 -3.33 -6.90 -7.58
C ILE A 573 -2.21 -7.93 -7.79
N SER A 574 -2.53 -9.12 -8.27
CA SER A 574 -1.57 -10.23 -8.38
C SER A 574 -0.66 -10.10 -9.60
N ALA A 575 -1.19 -9.55 -10.70
CA ALA A 575 -0.45 -9.21 -11.91
C ALA A 575 -1.23 -8.14 -12.70
N TRP A 576 -0.53 -7.38 -13.54
CA TRP A 576 -1.14 -6.50 -14.55
C TRP A 576 -0.24 -6.46 -15.78
N GLU A 577 -0.68 -7.11 -16.85
CA GLU A 577 0.07 -7.26 -18.10
C GLU A 577 -0.70 -6.67 -19.28
N VAL A 578 0.01 -6.24 -20.33
CA VAL A 578 -0.58 -5.73 -21.57
C VAL A 578 -0.05 -6.57 -22.72
N LEU A 579 -0.92 -7.38 -23.33
CA LEU A 579 -0.53 -8.42 -24.28
C LEU A 579 -0.64 -7.98 -25.75
N ALA A 580 -1.47 -6.96 -26.02
CA ALA A 580 -1.65 -6.38 -27.35
C ALA A 580 -2.13 -4.93 -27.25
N GLN A 581 -2.13 -4.24 -28.38
CA GLN A 581 -2.89 -3.01 -28.60
C GLN A 581 -3.54 -3.08 -29.98
N ASP A 582 -4.81 -2.74 -30.11
CA ASP A 582 -5.48 -2.71 -31.41
C ASP A 582 -4.84 -1.62 -32.29
N PRO A 583 -4.29 -1.94 -33.48
CA PRO A 583 -3.59 -0.98 -34.32
C PRO A 583 -4.51 0.11 -34.89
N LYS A 584 -5.82 -0.14 -35.00
CA LYS A 584 -6.85 0.78 -35.52
C LYS A 584 -7.50 1.59 -34.39
N THR A 585 -8.01 0.92 -33.36
CA THR A 585 -8.77 1.57 -32.27
C THR A 585 -7.87 2.12 -31.15
N LYS A 586 -6.58 1.71 -31.12
CA LYS A 586 -5.58 2.03 -30.09
C LYS A 586 -5.93 1.55 -28.67
N ARG A 587 -6.99 0.76 -28.52
CA ARG A 587 -7.38 0.13 -27.26
C ARG A 587 -6.32 -0.86 -26.80
N PHE A 588 -6.05 -0.87 -25.51
CA PHE A 588 -5.11 -1.82 -24.90
C PHE A 588 -5.80 -3.15 -24.60
N ASP A 589 -5.09 -4.25 -24.84
CA ASP A 589 -5.50 -5.57 -24.36
C ASP A 589 -4.75 -5.88 -23.06
N ASP A 590 -5.18 -5.21 -21.99
CA ASP A 590 -4.64 -5.36 -20.64
C ASP A 590 -5.41 -6.39 -19.81
N TYR A 591 -4.68 -7.12 -18.98
CA TYR A 591 -5.19 -8.16 -18.08
C TYR A 591 -4.67 -7.89 -16.67
N LEU A 592 -5.56 -7.49 -15.77
CA LEU A 592 -5.30 -7.29 -14.35
C LEU A 592 -5.90 -8.46 -13.56
N THR A 593 -5.06 -9.23 -12.86
CA THR A 593 -5.50 -10.31 -11.99
C THR A 593 -5.63 -9.79 -10.56
N LEU A 594 -6.80 -9.95 -9.95
CA LEU A 594 -7.11 -9.45 -8.61
C LEU A 594 -7.48 -10.63 -7.69
N THR A 595 -6.90 -10.69 -6.50
CA THR A 595 -7.41 -11.54 -5.41
C THR A 595 -8.34 -10.75 -4.51
N TYR A 596 -9.48 -11.34 -4.15
CA TYR A 596 -10.43 -10.79 -3.20
C TYR A 596 -10.94 -11.85 -2.23
N GLY A 597 -11.43 -11.42 -1.07
CA GLY A 597 -12.05 -12.26 -0.05
C GLY A 597 -13.54 -11.98 0.09
N GLU A 598 -14.31 -13.01 0.42
CA GLU A 598 -15.75 -12.93 0.71
C GLU A 598 -16.00 -13.48 2.13
N SER A 599 -16.83 -12.78 2.90
CA SER A 599 -17.20 -13.11 4.30
C SER A 599 -16.05 -13.36 5.28
N ASP A 600 -14.81 -13.01 4.95
CA ASP A 600 -13.60 -13.43 5.68
C ASP A 600 -13.46 -14.97 5.83
N SER A 601 -13.85 -15.75 4.81
CA SER A 601 -13.57 -17.21 4.73
C SER A 601 -13.27 -17.71 3.31
N ARG A 602 -13.99 -17.19 2.31
CA ARG A 602 -13.71 -17.53 0.91
C ARG A 602 -12.69 -16.57 0.35
N SER A 603 -11.83 -17.08 -0.53
CA SER A 603 -10.87 -16.27 -1.27
C SER A 603 -10.88 -16.69 -2.73
N SER A 604 -10.99 -15.71 -3.60
CA SER A 604 -11.33 -15.87 -5.02
C SER A 604 -10.38 -15.02 -5.87
N VAL A 605 -10.05 -15.51 -7.06
CA VAL A 605 -9.33 -14.75 -8.10
C VAL A 605 -10.30 -14.37 -9.22
N ILE A 606 -10.17 -13.14 -9.71
CA ILE A 606 -10.86 -12.63 -10.89
C ILE A 606 -9.84 -11.98 -11.84
N THR A 607 -10.10 -12.03 -13.15
CA THR A 607 -9.31 -11.32 -14.16
C THR A 607 -10.16 -10.20 -14.75
N VAL A 608 -9.61 -8.99 -14.81
CA VAL A 608 -10.26 -7.77 -15.29
C VAL A 608 -9.48 -7.24 -16.49
N ARG A 609 -10.17 -6.81 -17.55
CA ARG A 609 -9.56 -6.22 -18.75
C ARG A 609 -10.11 -4.82 -19.02
N GLY A 610 -9.35 -3.99 -19.71
CA GLY A 610 -9.72 -2.60 -20.00
C GLY A 610 -9.52 -1.64 -18.83
N ILE A 611 -8.81 -2.04 -17.77
CA ILE A 611 -8.47 -1.13 -16.66
C ILE A 611 -7.53 -0.05 -17.16
N LEU A 612 -6.59 -0.39 -18.05
CA LEU A 612 -5.69 0.60 -18.64
C LEU A 612 -6.45 1.58 -19.55
N ASP A 613 -7.34 1.09 -20.42
CA ASP A 613 -8.26 1.93 -21.20
C ASP A 613 -9.08 2.84 -20.27
N TYR A 614 -9.63 2.31 -19.18
CA TYR A 614 -10.42 3.09 -18.21
C TYR A 614 -9.61 4.22 -17.58
N VAL A 615 -8.41 3.90 -17.07
CA VAL A 615 -7.49 4.83 -16.40
C VAL A 615 -6.98 5.91 -17.34
N LEU A 616 -6.60 5.57 -18.58
CA LEU A 616 -6.03 6.56 -19.50
C LEU A 616 -7.09 7.46 -20.16
N ASN A 617 -8.31 6.96 -20.39
CA ASN A 617 -9.35 7.75 -21.04
C ASN A 617 -9.91 8.88 -20.14
N ILE A 618 -9.68 8.88 -18.82
CA ILE A 618 -10.04 10.02 -17.96
C ILE A 618 -9.32 11.31 -18.42
N TYR A 619 -8.05 11.20 -18.83
CA TYR A 619 -7.23 12.31 -19.32
C TYR A 619 -7.70 12.89 -20.66
N LYS A 620 -8.52 12.12 -21.40
CA LYS A 620 -9.18 12.56 -22.65
C LYS A 620 -10.55 13.20 -22.38
N GLN A 621 -11.33 12.63 -21.45
CA GLN A 621 -12.74 12.99 -21.26
C GLN A 621 -12.96 14.06 -20.17
N LYS A 622 -12.09 14.12 -19.16
CA LYS A 622 -12.12 15.15 -18.13
C LYS A 622 -10.97 16.12 -18.35
N ASN A 623 -11.26 17.42 -18.26
CA ASN A 623 -10.26 18.47 -18.28
C ASN A 623 -9.54 18.50 -16.93
N LEU A 624 -8.66 17.52 -16.69
CA LEU A 624 -7.87 17.43 -15.46
C LEU A 624 -6.75 18.48 -15.45
N GLN A 625 -6.29 18.85 -14.26
CA GLN A 625 -5.06 19.61 -14.12
C GLN A 625 -3.88 18.66 -14.41
N ASP A 626 -2.95 19.05 -15.30
CA ASP A 626 -1.76 18.22 -15.53
C ASP A 626 -0.86 18.25 -14.29
N THR A 627 -0.57 19.45 -13.77
CA THR A 627 0.17 19.68 -12.52
C THR A 627 -0.76 20.13 -11.40
N TYR A 628 -0.63 19.51 -10.22
CA TYR A 628 -1.36 19.88 -9.01
C TYR A 628 -0.77 21.12 -8.33
N LYS A 629 -1.62 22.00 -7.78
CA LYS A 629 -1.22 23.32 -7.26
C LYS A 629 -1.52 23.57 -5.78
N ASP A 630 -2.07 22.60 -5.06
CA ASP A 630 -2.30 22.66 -3.60
C ASP A 630 -2.99 23.98 -3.16
N THR A 631 -4.09 24.32 -3.86
CA THR A 631 -4.87 25.54 -3.63
C THR A 631 -6.18 25.28 -2.88
N LEU A 632 -6.76 26.32 -2.28
CA LEU A 632 -8.08 26.26 -1.63
C LEU A 632 -9.22 25.83 -2.58
N LEU A 633 -9.04 26.03 -3.89
CA LEU A 633 -10.01 25.58 -4.89
C LEU A 633 -9.89 24.07 -5.15
N ASP A 634 -8.67 23.54 -5.14
CA ASP A 634 -8.44 22.10 -5.25
C ASP A 634 -8.97 21.36 -4.01
N ASP A 635 -8.75 21.92 -2.81
CA ASP A 635 -9.32 21.39 -1.56
C ASP A 635 -10.85 21.26 -1.63
N PHE A 636 -11.54 22.24 -2.22
CA PHE A 636 -12.99 22.21 -2.41
C PHE A 636 -13.41 21.12 -3.41
N ILE A 637 -12.71 20.98 -4.55
CA ILE A 637 -13.00 19.94 -5.55
C ILE A 637 -12.77 18.55 -4.93
N ILE A 638 -11.68 18.35 -4.18
CA ILE A 638 -11.37 17.07 -3.53
C ILE A 638 -12.42 16.71 -2.47
N LYS A 639 -12.85 17.66 -1.62
CA LYS A 639 -13.94 17.44 -0.66
C LYS A 639 -15.26 17.07 -1.35
N THR A 640 -15.61 17.78 -2.43
CA THR A 640 -16.83 17.52 -3.21
C THR A 640 -16.79 16.14 -3.87
N SER A 641 -15.66 15.78 -4.48
CA SER A 641 -15.41 14.46 -5.07
C SER A 641 -15.55 13.35 -4.04
N PHE A 642 -14.96 13.51 -2.86
CA PHE A 642 -15.06 12.54 -1.77
C PHE A 642 -16.49 12.38 -1.23
N LYS A 643 -17.27 13.48 -1.17
CA LYS A 643 -18.70 13.41 -0.89
C LYS A 643 -19.47 12.62 -1.94
N CYS A 644 -19.22 12.88 -3.23
CA CYS A 644 -19.87 12.14 -4.33
C CYS A 644 -19.54 10.63 -4.29
N VAL A 645 -18.30 10.27 -3.93
CA VAL A 645 -17.89 8.89 -3.67
C VAL A 645 -18.71 8.28 -2.53
N ALA A 646 -18.84 8.99 -1.40
CA ALA A 646 -19.59 8.52 -0.24
C ALA A 646 -21.09 8.34 -0.54
N ASP A 647 -21.72 9.35 -1.15
CA ASP A 647 -23.15 9.35 -1.50
C ASP A 647 -23.47 8.23 -2.52
N SER A 648 -22.58 8.01 -3.50
CA SER A 648 -22.73 6.91 -4.46
C SER A 648 -22.55 5.54 -3.82
N ALA A 649 -21.55 5.38 -2.96
CA ALA A 649 -21.29 4.12 -2.26
C ALA A 649 -22.45 3.73 -1.31
N ALA A 650 -23.02 4.72 -0.60
CA ALA A 650 -24.19 4.52 0.24
C ALA A 650 -25.42 4.10 -0.57
N ARG A 651 -25.63 4.68 -1.77
CA ARG A 651 -26.70 4.29 -2.69
C ARG A 651 -26.55 2.85 -3.16
N THR A 652 -25.37 2.45 -3.63
CA THR A 652 -25.08 1.07 -4.07
C THR A 652 -25.28 0.06 -2.94
N CYS A 653 -24.87 0.38 -1.71
CA CYS A 653 -25.14 -0.48 -0.54
C CYS A 653 -26.65 -0.69 -0.31
N LYS A 654 -27.45 0.37 -0.42
CA LYS A 654 -28.91 0.31 -0.27
C LYS A 654 -29.58 -0.50 -1.39
N GLU A 655 -29.16 -0.28 -2.64
CA GLU A 655 -29.66 -1.00 -3.81
C GLU A 655 -29.34 -2.51 -3.72
N TYR A 656 -28.12 -2.86 -3.32
CA TYR A 656 -27.73 -4.24 -3.04
C TYR A 656 -28.59 -4.85 -1.91
N GLY A 657 -28.84 -4.10 -0.84
CA GLY A 657 -29.71 -4.53 0.27
C GLY A 657 -31.16 -4.82 -0.13
N LEU A 658 -31.71 -4.06 -1.07
CA LEU A 658 -33.07 -4.28 -1.59
C LEU A 658 -33.18 -5.53 -2.46
N THR A 659 -32.12 -5.92 -3.17
CA THR A 659 -32.08 -7.14 -3.98
C THR A 659 -31.67 -8.38 -3.18
N HIS A 660 -31.06 -8.19 -2.01
CA HIS A 660 -30.57 -9.25 -1.11
C HIS A 660 -31.19 -9.18 0.29
N PRO A 661 -32.54 -9.16 0.42
CA PRO A 661 -33.19 -9.01 1.71
C PRO A 661 -32.81 -10.15 2.66
N GLU A 662 -32.54 -9.79 3.91
CA GLU A 662 -32.45 -10.78 4.98
C GLU A 662 -33.80 -11.49 5.13
N LYS A 663 -33.79 -12.82 5.20
CA LYS A 663 -35.01 -13.59 5.46
C LYS A 663 -35.44 -13.31 6.90
N THR A 664 -36.43 -12.44 7.06
CA THR A 664 -37.12 -12.28 8.35
C THR A 664 -37.65 -13.64 8.79
N THR A 665 -37.08 -14.19 9.85
CA THR A 665 -37.72 -15.30 10.57
C THR A 665 -39.09 -14.81 11.07
N ASP A 666 -40.15 -15.62 10.88
CA ASP A 666 -41.57 -15.27 11.11
C ASP A 666 -41.97 -14.94 12.58
N THR A 667 -41.00 -14.57 13.42
CA THR A 667 -41.17 -14.20 14.82
C THR A 667 -41.32 -12.69 15.07
N ASP A 668 -40.92 -11.82 14.13
CA ASP A 668 -41.09 -10.36 14.27
C ASP A 668 -42.45 -9.83 13.74
N THR A 669 -43.14 -10.62 12.91
CA THR A 669 -44.43 -10.25 12.32
C THR A 669 -45.53 -10.08 13.36
N THR A 670 -45.44 -10.77 14.51
CA THR A 670 -46.40 -10.69 15.62
C THR A 670 -46.16 -9.51 16.56
N MET A 671 -44.96 -8.92 16.64
CA MET A 671 -44.72 -7.73 17.49
C MET A 671 -45.12 -6.41 16.83
N ASN A 672 -45.14 -6.32 15.50
CA ASN A 672 -45.54 -5.09 14.81
C ASN A 672 -47.06 -4.92 14.67
N VAL A 673 -47.85 -6.00 14.63
CA VAL A 673 -49.32 -5.92 14.64
C VAL A 673 -49.84 -5.43 16.01
N ALA A 674 -49.20 -5.86 17.11
CA ALA A 674 -49.58 -5.46 18.47
C ALA A 674 -49.31 -3.99 18.84
N LYS A 675 -48.59 -3.23 17.99
CA LYS A 675 -48.31 -1.80 18.19
C LYS A 675 -49.22 -0.86 17.40
N GLN A 676 -50.00 -1.37 16.45
CA GLN A 676 -51.01 -0.57 15.72
C GLN A 676 -52.42 -0.66 16.33
N SER A 677 -52.66 -1.54 17.30
CA SER A 677 -53.98 -1.72 17.93
C SER A 677 -54.22 -0.90 19.21
N ASN A 678 -53.23 -0.10 19.66
CA ASN A 678 -53.31 0.71 20.88
C ASN A 678 -53.24 2.23 20.60
N SER A 679 -53.74 2.67 19.45
CA SER A 679 -53.88 4.09 19.10
C SER A 679 -55.20 4.39 18.36
N LEU A 680 -56.31 3.98 18.98
CA LEU A 680 -57.68 4.44 18.73
C LEU A 680 -58.34 4.74 20.08
#